data_AF-A0A368JVD6-F1
#
_entry.id   AF-A0A368JVD6-F1
#
_cell.length_a   1.000
_cell.length_b   1.000
_cell.length_c   1.000
_cell.angle_alpha   90.00
_cell.angle_beta   90.00
_cell.angle_gamma   90.00
#
_symmetry.space_group_name_H-M   'P 1'
#
loop_
_entity.id
_entity.type
_entity.pdbx_description
1 polymer ?
#
loop_
_entity_poly.entity_id
_entity_poly.type
_entity_poly.pdbx_seq_one_letter_code
_entity_poly.pdbx_strand_id
1 'polypeptide(L)'
;MKRPVLNATKLGASLGAAALTSFIDPTGFSFIAKLLHSVGSDVIPNFVHQYLSNYDPEELLNYLNGSHELNHDIEKLMTASVPGALMLLKKKFLEEHSYDHADVEAVFKSLIDDAGIRPSKTTDQLNMLEDRDAWLSDITDYLFLGRDASDPLLIYLGTCFEAHFADCFKLVFTEGMKNPDDEKPLKAFLIKSLEGVIQQLNRLTQQSDENQAMQAVLLAEIQALRNEQNARSLSVARSYFESEFERVHEKLGKIYDLVLGIDQKIGKFADRQETALQTLDRIENKISPFIPKHLIKLPFEVNYFIGRENDLKNIDAQFGQNKVLLLMNGEGGIGKTTLAAHYYRNQEHAYQHLAFVVADKGIKTALLAALSGPLDLTFSEQEPEAQRFEKLMAKMATLPAPSLLVLDNANDLPDLEQTLYELAGSNFRTLVTTRVNPFDDWHFLQIDTLPETKAVALFCHHAKPASLFSDEEQKTLKALLQAIGYNTLVLTLLAKNYHENNYNRIKKYHLADLLHDLQTQGLLKVPKTRKVSSDYGHRYGLARAEPEVIIAAMYDISPLSPAELRILTNLAVLPPEQISFAQLAALLELDESDEDVLNDLYRKGWIDLRKKEDLVVKISPVVQAVILRKNEENLFETCRPFITHLTTRFELLNHTAVQEFAEWTRHLILTLKMEEDEMAYLSLKLADFYRETGNLELAISFVQKSSSIYQKTDNSYNYSVCLERLGSIHQALGKTDQALDFFQKDLQVTEELYRDNPKNESLKNGLAISYQKLGSIHQALGKTDQALDFFQKETDLFEELYRDNPKNESLKNGLAISYSKLGEIHQALGKTDQALDFFQKETDLFEELYRDNPKNESLKNGLAISYEKLGEIHQALGKTDQALDFFQKETDLFEELYRDNPKNESLKNGLAISYSKLGSIHQALGKTDQALDFFQKYNQVTEELYRDNPKNESLKNGLAISYEKLGSIHQALGKTDQALDFFQKDLQVTEELYRDNPKNESLKNGLAISYEKLGSIHQALGKTDQALDFFQKYNQVTEELYRDNPKNVNLIYGLATSYIWIGWQYEKSGIPDKARAYYQKALPLLENLYQSTPIPLYLRQLNWVKAALERVQHGLFN
;
A
#
# COMPACT_ATOMS: atom_id res chain seq x y z
N MET A 1 35.39 -31.91 -26.52
CA MET A 1 36.58 -31.28 -25.89
C MET A 1 36.10 -30.21 -24.93
N LYS A 2 36.67 -30.27 -23.72
CA LYS A 2 36.46 -29.48 -22.50
C LYS A 2 35.95 -28.04 -22.71
N ARG A 3 34.75 -27.74 -22.17
CA ARG A 3 34.40 -26.38 -21.70
C ARG A 3 34.99 -26.18 -20.29
N PRO A 4 35.35 -24.94 -19.91
CA PRO A 4 36.23 -24.70 -18.77
C PRO A 4 35.50 -24.81 -17.43
N VAL A 5 36.18 -25.46 -16.50
CA VAL A 5 35.88 -25.54 -15.07
C VAL A 5 36.01 -24.13 -14.47
N LEU A 6 34.90 -23.53 -14.07
CA LEU A 6 34.91 -22.33 -13.22
C LEU A 6 34.97 -22.77 -11.75
N ASN A 7 36.22 -22.88 -11.29
CA ASN A 7 36.74 -22.79 -9.93
C ASN A 7 35.77 -22.81 -8.73
N ALA A 8 35.73 -23.97 -8.06
CA ALA A 8 35.21 -24.22 -6.71
C ALA A 8 36.08 -23.63 -5.58
N THR A 9 36.91 -22.61 -5.84
CA THR A 9 37.84 -22.01 -4.86
C THR A 9 37.31 -20.73 -4.20
N LYS A 10 36.19 -20.14 -4.64
CA LYS A 10 35.64 -18.92 -4.00
C LYS A 10 34.51 -19.15 -2.98
N LEU A 11 33.82 -20.30 -2.98
CA LEU A 11 32.88 -20.64 -1.89
C LEU A 11 33.59 -21.24 -0.67
N GLY A 12 34.74 -21.90 -0.86
CA GLY A 12 35.58 -22.38 0.23
C GLY A 12 36.41 -21.27 0.93
N ALA A 13 36.38 -20.04 0.43
CA ALA A 13 37.21 -18.94 0.94
C ALA A 13 36.45 -17.96 1.86
N SER A 14 35.12 -17.92 1.86
CA SER A 14 34.34 -17.08 2.80
C SER A 14 34.07 -17.75 4.15
N LEU A 15 34.39 -19.06 4.28
CA LEU A 15 34.36 -19.79 5.56
C LEU A 15 35.76 -20.05 6.13
N GLY A 16 36.80 -19.40 5.61
CA GLY A 16 38.20 -19.61 5.99
C GLY A 16 38.73 -18.59 7.00
N ALA A 17 39.08 -19.09 8.19
CA ALA A 17 40.11 -18.60 9.13
C ALA A 17 39.83 -17.44 10.11
N ALA A 18 38.75 -16.65 10.01
CA ALA A 18 38.47 -15.62 11.02
C ALA A 18 37.56 -16.07 12.18
N ALA A 19 36.87 -17.22 12.05
CA ALA A 19 35.92 -17.72 13.05
C ALA A 19 36.46 -18.83 13.97
N LEU A 20 37.74 -19.24 13.83
CA LEU A 20 38.26 -20.47 14.43
C LEU A 20 39.27 -20.31 15.59
N THR A 21 39.45 -19.12 16.17
CA THR A 21 40.42 -18.95 17.29
C THR A 21 39.92 -18.20 18.51
N SER A 22 38.61 -18.17 18.81
CA SER A 22 38.19 -17.75 20.15
C SER A 22 36.94 -18.47 20.65
N PHE A 23 37.11 -19.12 21.79
CA PHE A 23 36.14 -19.73 22.70
C PHE A 23 35.70 -21.18 22.42
N ILE A 24 36.53 -22.07 22.98
CA ILE A 24 36.10 -23.29 23.65
C ILE A 24 35.14 -22.89 24.78
N ASP A 25 33.87 -23.32 24.73
CA ASP A 25 32.97 -23.42 25.89
C ASP A 25 31.97 -24.60 25.68
N PRO A 26 31.61 -25.40 26.71
CA PRO A 26 31.20 -26.79 26.57
C PRO A 26 29.68 -27.02 26.52
N THR A 27 28.94 -26.25 25.72
CA THR A 27 27.55 -26.59 25.39
C THR A 27 27.35 -26.57 23.86
N GLY A 28 27.43 -27.75 23.23
CA GLY A 28 27.28 -27.95 21.78
C GLY A 28 25.95 -27.49 21.16
N PHE A 29 25.09 -26.79 21.90
CA PHE A 29 23.83 -26.23 21.44
C PHE A 29 24.02 -25.02 20.49
N SER A 30 25.05 -24.19 20.70
CA SER A 30 25.28 -22.99 19.86
C SER A 30 25.73 -23.35 18.43
N PHE A 31 26.55 -24.39 18.30
CA PHE A 31 27.00 -24.88 16.99
C PHE A 31 25.87 -25.58 16.23
N ILE A 32 25.08 -26.41 16.92
CA ILE A 32 23.94 -27.14 16.32
C ILE A 32 22.80 -26.17 15.93
N ALA A 33 22.52 -25.14 16.74
CA ALA A 33 21.53 -24.11 16.41
C ALA A 33 21.96 -23.26 15.20
N LYS A 34 23.25 -22.92 15.07
CA LYS A 34 23.78 -22.20 13.90
C LYS A 34 23.81 -23.08 12.65
N LEU A 35 24.08 -24.37 12.79
CA LEU A 35 24.03 -25.33 11.70
C LEU A 35 22.60 -25.55 11.21
N LEU A 36 21.63 -25.74 12.12
CA LEU A 36 20.20 -25.88 11.79
C LEU A 36 19.62 -24.59 11.20
N HIS A 37 20.05 -23.43 11.71
CA HIS A 37 19.68 -22.13 11.15
C HIS A 37 20.27 -21.97 9.73
N SER A 38 21.53 -22.32 9.48
CA SER A 38 22.13 -22.22 8.14
C SER A 38 21.54 -23.25 7.17
N VAL A 39 21.20 -24.46 7.63
CA VAL A 39 20.46 -25.43 6.82
C VAL A 39 19.05 -24.91 6.49
N GLY A 40 18.35 -24.31 7.45
CA GLY A 40 17.02 -23.71 7.25
C GLY A 40 17.00 -22.40 6.45
N SER A 41 18.00 -21.54 6.59
CA SER A 41 18.05 -20.20 5.97
C SER A 41 18.79 -20.16 4.65
N ASP A 42 19.80 -21.03 4.47
CA ASP A 42 20.72 -20.94 3.33
C ASP A 42 20.68 -22.18 2.44
N VAL A 43 20.44 -23.39 3.00
CA VAL A 43 20.49 -24.66 2.24
C VAL A 43 19.10 -25.08 1.77
N ILE A 44 18.08 -25.13 2.63
CA ILE A 44 16.71 -25.48 2.24
C ILE A 44 16.18 -24.51 1.17
N PRO A 45 16.35 -23.18 1.30
CA PRO A 45 15.89 -22.25 0.28
C PRO A 45 16.68 -22.38 -1.02
N ASN A 46 18.01 -22.57 -0.98
CA ASN A 46 18.81 -22.78 -2.19
C ASN A 46 18.60 -24.16 -2.83
N PHE A 47 18.30 -25.21 -2.06
CA PHE A 47 18.00 -26.55 -2.56
C PHE A 47 16.60 -26.62 -3.14
N VAL A 48 15.60 -26.02 -2.48
CA VAL A 48 14.26 -25.79 -3.06
C VAL A 48 14.39 -24.97 -4.34
N HIS A 49 15.20 -23.91 -4.32
CA HIS A 49 15.47 -23.09 -5.50
C HIS A 49 16.25 -23.86 -6.58
N GLN A 50 17.18 -24.78 -6.27
CA GLN A 50 17.92 -25.61 -7.24
C GLN A 50 17.11 -26.80 -7.78
N TYR A 51 16.27 -27.41 -6.96
CA TYR A 51 15.38 -28.52 -7.32
C TYR A 51 14.25 -28.02 -8.21
N LEU A 52 13.71 -26.83 -7.91
CA LEU A 52 12.66 -26.19 -8.71
C LEU A 52 13.19 -25.46 -9.95
N SER A 53 14.47 -25.04 -9.97
CA SER A 53 15.09 -24.42 -11.16
C SER A 53 15.68 -25.41 -12.17
N ASN A 54 15.85 -26.68 -11.81
CA ASN A 54 16.26 -27.77 -12.71
C ASN A 54 15.16 -28.83 -12.89
N TYR A 55 13.90 -28.49 -12.60
CA TYR A 55 12.79 -29.43 -12.63
C TYR A 55 12.45 -29.82 -14.07
N ASP A 56 12.67 -31.09 -14.42
CA ASP A 56 12.25 -31.68 -15.70
C ASP A 56 10.98 -32.54 -15.46
N PRO A 57 9.83 -32.16 -16.01
CA PRO A 57 8.58 -32.92 -15.88
C PRO A 57 8.69 -34.36 -16.41
N GLU A 58 9.50 -34.63 -17.44
CA GLU A 58 9.74 -35.99 -17.93
C GLU A 58 10.57 -36.82 -16.94
N GLU A 59 11.44 -36.19 -16.15
CA GLU A 59 12.26 -36.85 -15.13
C GLU A 59 11.41 -37.24 -13.91
N LEU A 60 10.42 -36.41 -13.53
CA LEU A 60 9.41 -36.76 -12.54
C LEU A 60 8.49 -37.89 -13.02
N LEU A 61 8.01 -37.84 -14.27
CA LEU A 61 7.15 -38.88 -14.84
C LEU A 61 7.90 -40.22 -14.95
N ASN A 62 9.17 -40.21 -15.37
CA ASN A 62 10.03 -41.39 -15.39
C ASN A 62 10.39 -41.89 -13.99
N TYR A 63 10.42 -41.01 -12.98
CA TYR A 63 10.63 -41.37 -11.57
C TYR A 63 9.38 -41.97 -10.93
N LEU A 64 8.19 -41.42 -11.21
CA LEU A 64 6.90 -41.98 -10.80
C LEU A 64 6.63 -43.33 -11.49
N ASN A 65 7.02 -43.48 -12.76
CA ASN A 65 6.94 -44.75 -13.50
C ASN A 65 8.07 -45.74 -13.15
N GLY A 66 9.19 -45.27 -12.60
CA GLY A 66 10.41 -46.06 -12.37
C GLY A 66 10.68 -46.45 -10.92
N SER A 67 9.92 -45.94 -9.96
CA SER A 67 10.05 -46.30 -8.55
C SER A 67 8.96 -47.29 -8.15
N HIS A 68 9.33 -48.57 -8.05
CA HIS A 68 8.42 -49.62 -7.58
C HIS A 68 7.96 -49.47 -6.11
N GLU A 69 8.43 -48.44 -5.39
CA GLU A 69 7.96 -48.10 -4.06
C GLU A 69 7.92 -46.57 -3.94
N LEU A 70 6.80 -45.97 -4.34
CA LEU A 70 6.49 -44.61 -3.92
C LEU A 70 6.33 -44.63 -2.39
N ASN A 71 6.86 -43.61 -1.71
CA ASN A 71 6.68 -43.48 -0.26
C ASN A 71 5.17 -43.36 0.03
N HIS A 72 4.64 -44.30 0.82
CA HIS A 72 3.22 -44.44 1.20
C HIS A 72 2.55 -43.11 1.63
N ASP A 73 3.31 -42.20 2.25
CA ASP A 73 2.78 -40.92 2.73
C ASP A 73 2.66 -39.84 1.62
N ILE A 74 3.53 -39.89 0.59
CA ILE A 74 3.42 -39.03 -0.60
C ILE A 74 2.24 -39.50 -1.47
N GLU A 75 2.01 -40.80 -1.52
CA GLU A 75 0.87 -41.40 -2.23
C GLU A 75 -0.47 -41.01 -1.57
N LYS A 76 -0.55 -41.05 -0.24
CA LYS A 76 -1.71 -40.55 0.52
C LYS A 76 -1.98 -39.06 0.30
N LEU A 77 -0.92 -38.25 0.27
CA LEU A 77 -1.00 -36.81 -0.03
C LEU A 77 -1.67 -36.57 -1.37
N MET A 78 -1.19 -37.26 -2.41
CA MET A 78 -1.71 -37.11 -3.76
C MET A 78 -3.16 -37.57 -3.83
N THR A 79 -3.51 -38.69 -3.17
CA THR A 79 -4.86 -39.25 -3.16
C THR A 79 -5.90 -38.34 -2.45
N ALA A 80 -5.53 -37.71 -1.33
CA ALA A 80 -6.44 -36.85 -0.57
C ALA A 80 -6.77 -35.52 -1.28
N SER A 81 -5.90 -35.08 -2.18
CA SER A 81 -5.91 -33.74 -2.75
C SER A 81 -6.55 -33.64 -4.14
N VAL A 82 -6.83 -34.80 -4.75
CA VAL A 82 -7.40 -34.96 -6.10
C VAL A 82 -8.78 -34.33 -6.30
N PRO A 83 -9.73 -34.39 -5.35
CA PRO A 83 -11.04 -33.78 -5.55
C PRO A 83 -10.96 -32.26 -5.78
N GLY A 84 -10.03 -31.59 -5.09
CA GLY A 84 -9.78 -30.15 -5.24
C GLY A 84 -9.16 -29.80 -6.59
N ALA A 85 -8.19 -30.59 -7.04
CA ALA A 85 -7.58 -30.44 -8.37
C ALA A 85 -8.62 -30.63 -9.50
N LEU A 86 -9.45 -31.66 -9.41
CA LEU A 86 -10.50 -31.93 -10.41
C LEU A 86 -11.58 -30.85 -10.44
N MET A 87 -11.98 -30.29 -9.29
CA MET A 87 -12.90 -29.15 -9.24
C MET A 87 -12.32 -27.88 -9.88
N LEU A 88 -11.03 -27.61 -9.65
CA LEU A 88 -10.36 -26.45 -10.24
C LEU A 88 -10.25 -26.61 -11.76
N LEU A 89 -9.91 -27.80 -12.23
CA LEU A 89 -9.86 -28.14 -13.65
C LEU A 89 -11.22 -27.97 -14.32
N LYS A 90 -12.28 -28.45 -13.68
CA LYS A 90 -13.65 -28.27 -14.15
C LYS A 90 -14.01 -26.79 -14.27
N LYS A 91 -13.67 -26.00 -13.24
CA LYS A 91 -13.93 -24.56 -13.21
C LYS A 91 -13.18 -23.84 -14.33
N LYS A 92 -11.87 -24.10 -14.46
CA LYS A 92 -11.02 -23.56 -15.53
C LYS A 92 -11.54 -23.93 -16.92
N PHE A 93 -11.91 -25.19 -17.11
CA PHE A 93 -12.47 -25.68 -18.36
C PHE A 93 -13.77 -24.96 -18.75
N LEU A 94 -14.68 -24.74 -17.79
CA LEU A 94 -15.94 -24.00 -17.98
C LEU A 94 -15.73 -22.49 -18.19
N GLU A 95 -14.68 -21.91 -17.59
CA GLU A 95 -14.33 -20.49 -17.75
C GLU A 95 -13.73 -20.22 -19.13
N GLU A 96 -12.93 -21.14 -19.65
CA GLU A 96 -12.20 -20.96 -20.90
C GLU A 96 -13.01 -21.39 -22.14
N HIS A 97 -14.08 -22.17 -21.98
CA HIS A 97 -14.82 -22.75 -23.11
C HIS A 97 -16.35 -22.74 -22.91
N SER A 98 -17.10 -22.36 -23.95
CA SER A 98 -18.57 -22.27 -23.96
C SER A 98 -19.26 -23.61 -24.22
N TYR A 99 -19.07 -24.60 -23.33
CA TYR A 99 -19.81 -25.87 -23.36
C TYR A 99 -21.03 -25.85 -22.43
N ASP A 100 -22.05 -26.68 -22.75
CA ASP A 100 -23.22 -26.82 -21.88
C ASP A 100 -22.82 -27.45 -20.54
N HIS A 101 -23.18 -26.77 -19.46
CA HIS A 101 -22.75 -27.11 -18.11
C HIS A 101 -23.18 -28.53 -17.72
N ALA A 102 -24.31 -29.02 -18.25
CA ALA A 102 -24.83 -30.35 -17.96
C ALA A 102 -23.98 -31.49 -18.57
N ASP A 103 -23.40 -31.28 -19.74
CA ASP A 103 -22.56 -32.28 -20.42
C ASP A 103 -21.18 -32.37 -19.76
N VAL A 104 -20.60 -31.22 -19.38
CA VAL A 104 -19.35 -31.15 -18.59
C VAL A 104 -19.55 -31.77 -17.20
N GLU A 105 -20.71 -31.54 -16.57
CA GLU A 105 -21.07 -32.16 -15.29
C GLU A 105 -21.13 -33.69 -15.39
N ALA A 106 -21.73 -34.22 -16.46
CA ALA A 106 -21.88 -35.66 -16.68
C ALA A 106 -20.52 -36.35 -16.91
N VAL A 107 -19.61 -35.70 -17.66
CA VAL A 107 -18.26 -36.21 -17.90
C VAL A 107 -17.42 -36.22 -16.62
N PHE A 108 -17.40 -35.11 -15.86
CA PHE A 108 -16.68 -35.08 -14.58
C PHE A 108 -17.27 -36.05 -13.56
N LYS A 109 -18.59 -36.25 -13.56
CA LYS A 109 -19.24 -37.23 -12.70
C LYS A 109 -18.88 -38.66 -13.06
N SER A 110 -18.81 -39.01 -14.35
CA SER A 110 -18.29 -40.31 -14.81
C SER A 110 -16.82 -40.50 -14.40
N LEU A 111 -15.99 -39.46 -14.55
CA LEU A 111 -14.57 -39.48 -14.19
C LEU A 111 -14.35 -39.73 -12.69
N ILE A 112 -15.22 -39.15 -11.85
CA ILE A 112 -15.24 -39.33 -10.39
C ILE A 112 -15.76 -40.72 -10.01
N ASP A 113 -16.81 -41.20 -10.68
CA ASP A 113 -17.43 -42.51 -10.42
C ASP A 113 -16.53 -43.67 -10.89
N ASP A 114 -15.87 -43.56 -12.05
CA ASP A 114 -14.94 -44.56 -12.61
C ASP A 114 -13.60 -44.61 -11.84
N ALA A 115 -13.12 -43.47 -11.32
CA ALA A 115 -11.96 -43.41 -10.41
C ALA A 115 -12.28 -43.89 -8.98
N GLY A 116 -13.53 -44.28 -8.70
CA GLY A 116 -13.95 -44.80 -7.39
C GLY A 116 -14.11 -43.75 -6.28
N ILE A 117 -14.11 -42.45 -6.60
CA ILE A 117 -14.12 -41.35 -5.62
C ILE A 117 -15.58 -40.94 -5.34
N ARG A 118 -16.26 -41.49 -4.32
CA ARG A 118 -17.62 -41.03 -3.99
C ARG A 118 -17.63 -39.76 -3.12
N PRO A 119 -18.40 -38.70 -3.44
CA PRO A 119 -18.29 -37.39 -2.76
C PRO A 119 -18.88 -37.29 -1.34
N SER A 120 -19.22 -38.41 -0.68
CA SER A 120 -20.05 -38.37 0.53
C SER A 120 -19.51 -39.12 1.76
N LYS A 121 -18.19 -39.32 1.89
CA LYS A 121 -17.63 -39.93 3.11
C LYS A 121 -16.43 -39.19 3.67
N THR A 122 -16.45 -39.00 4.99
CA THR A 122 -15.42 -38.36 5.81
C THR A 122 -14.12 -39.17 5.85
N THR A 123 -13.02 -38.43 6.09
CA THR A 123 -11.60 -38.77 6.00
C THR A 123 -11.20 -40.09 6.67
N ASP A 124 -11.93 -40.55 7.69
CA ASP A 124 -11.59 -41.76 8.45
C ASP A 124 -11.88 -43.09 7.73
N GLN A 125 -12.76 -43.12 6.73
CA GLN A 125 -13.06 -44.36 5.98
C GLN A 125 -12.19 -44.59 4.74
N LEU A 126 -11.34 -43.64 4.35
CA LEU A 126 -10.39 -43.78 3.23
C LEU A 126 -9.22 -44.75 3.55
N ASN A 127 -9.04 -45.12 4.81
CA ASN A 127 -7.97 -46.03 5.24
C ASN A 127 -8.22 -47.52 4.92
N MET A 128 -9.33 -47.91 4.27
CA MET A 128 -9.68 -49.33 4.03
C MET A 128 -9.88 -49.75 2.57
N LEU A 129 -9.43 -48.97 1.58
CA LEU A 129 -9.39 -49.45 0.19
C LEU A 129 -8.16 -50.34 -0.02
N GLU A 130 -8.41 -51.60 -0.39
CA GLU A 130 -7.43 -52.71 -0.48
C GLU A 130 -6.72 -52.83 -1.85
N ASP A 131 -7.04 -52.00 -2.84
CA ASP A 131 -6.29 -51.90 -4.10
C ASP A 131 -5.88 -50.44 -4.32
N ARG A 132 -4.63 -50.10 -3.99
CA ARG A 132 -4.12 -48.71 -3.96
C ARG A 132 -3.19 -48.36 -5.11
N ASP A 133 -2.69 -49.34 -5.86
CA ASP A 133 -1.59 -49.11 -6.81
C ASP A 133 -2.02 -48.62 -8.21
N ALA A 134 -3.33 -48.62 -8.55
CA ALA A 134 -3.78 -48.43 -9.94
C ALA A 134 -4.39 -47.05 -10.27
N TRP A 135 -4.92 -46.31 -9.30
CA TRP A 135 -5.85 -45.20 -9.61
C TRP A 135 -5.21 -44.00 -10.32
N LEU A 136 -3.95 -43.65 -10.01
CA LEU A 136 -3.24 -42.58 -10.71
C LEU A 136 -2.96 -43.01 -12.15
N SER A 137 -2.58 -44.28 -12.36
CA SER A 137 -2.48 -44.86 -13.71
C SER A 137 -3.84 -44.82 -14.40
N ASP A 138 -4.94 -45.18 -13.72
CA ASP A 138 -6.28 -45.21 -14.33
C ASP A 138 -6.79 -43.83 -14.76
N ILE A 139 -6.56 -42.76 -13.97
CA ILE A 139 -6.93 -41.38 -14.36
C ILE A 139 -6.02 -40.87 -15.49
N THR A 140 -4.72 -41.16 -15.40
CA THR A 140 -3.76 -40.77 -16.44
C THR A 140 -4.07 -41.54 -17.73
N ASP A 141 -4.38 -42.83 -17.65
CA ASP A 141 -4.76 -43.68 -18.76
C ASP A 141 -6.13 -43.29 -19.32
N TYR A 142 -7.07 -42.80 -18.51
CA TYR A 142 -8.38 -42.31 -18.97
C TYR A 142 -8.28 -40.95 -19.70
N LEU A 143 -7.47 -40.02 -19.17
CA LEU A 143 -7.25 -38.70 -19.76
C LEU A 143 -6.32 -38.75 -20.98
N PHE A 144 -5.38 -39.71 -21.02
CA PHE A 144 -4.31 -39.75 -22.02
C PHE A 144 -4.28 -41.01 -22.92
N LEU A 145 -4.91 -42.13 -22.55
CA LEU A 145 -4.75 -43.42 -23.25
C LEU A 145 -6.05 -44.23 -23.57
N GLY A 146 -7.27 -43.87 -23.15
CA GLY A 146 -8.52 -44.48 -23.67
C GLY A 146 -9.82 -44.07 -22.93
N ARG A 147 -11.01 -43.95 -23.54
CA ARG A 147 -11.59 -44.52 -24.78
C ARG A 147 -12.15 -43.44 -25.72
N ASP A 148 -12.14 -43.77 -27.01
CA ASP A 148 -12.56 -42.96 -28.15
C ASP A 148 -11.85 -41.59 -28.25
N ALA A 149 -10.69 -41.61 -28.92
CA ALA A 149 -9.96 -40.44 -29.42
C ALA A 149 -10.73 -39.63 -30.49
N SER A 150 -12.07 -39.71 -30.47
CA SER A 150 -13.00 -39.01 -31.33
C SER A 150 -14.01 -38.17 -30.54
N ASP A 151 -14.08 -38.28 -29.21
CA ASP A 151 -14.86 -37.35 -28.38
C ASP A 151 -14.07 -36.04 -28.21
N PRO A 152 -14.51 -34.92 -28.83
CA PRO A 152 -13.77 -33.67 -28.77
C PRO A 152 -13.62 -33.16 -27.34
N LEU A 153 -14.60 -33.42 -26.47
CA LEU A 153 -14.66 -32.86 -25.13
C LEU A 153 -13.60 -33.50 -24.21
N LEU A 154 -13.32 -34.80 -24.38
CA LEU A 154 -12.25 -35.51 -23.67
C LEU A 154 -10.85 -35.10 -24.18
N ILE A 155 -10.68 -34.89 -25.49
CA ILE A 155 -9.42 -34.39 -26.05
C ILE A 155 -9.12 -32.99 -25.52
N TYR A 156 -10.13 -32.11 -25.49
CA TYR A 156 -9.97 -30.76 -24.96
C TYR A 156 -9.71 -30.75 -23.46
N LEU A 157 -10.38 -31.62 -22.68
CA LEU A 157 -10.11 -31.80 -21.25
C LEU A 157 -8.69 -32.30 -20.99
N GLY A 158 -8.18 -33.22 -21.81
CA GLY A 158 -6.78 -33.68 -21.75
C GLY A 158 -5.80 -32.53 -21.97
N THR A 159 -5.99 -31.70 -22.99
CA THR A 159 -5.14 -30.51 -23.22
C THR A 159 -5.27 -29.44 -22.13
N CYS A 160 -6.46 -29.26 -21.57
CA CYS A 160 -6.68 -28.33 -20.46
C CYS A 160 -6.01 -28.84 -19.17
N PHE A 161 -6.04 -30.16 -18.95
CA PHE A 161 -5.30 -30.81 -17.87
C PHE A 161 -3.79 -30.68 -18.07
N GLU A 162 -3.25 -30.91 -19.26
CA GLU A 162 -1.81 -30.68 -19.53
C GLU A 162 -1.41 -29.23 -19.31
N ALA A 163 -2.23 -28.27 -19.75
CA ALA A 163 -1.97 -26.85 -19.57
C ALA A 163 -1.99 -26.41 -18.09
N HIS A 164 -2.72 -27.13 -17.23
CA HIS A 164 -2.92 -26.78 -15.82
C HIS A 164 -2.43 -27.85 -14.82
N PHE A 165 -1.70 -28.86 -15.29
CA PHE A 165 -1.19 -29.95 -14.45
C PHE A 165 -0.27 -29.44 -13.35
N ALA A 166 0.59 -28.48 -13.68
CA ALA A 166 1.49 -27.83 -12.73
C ALA A 166 0.72 -27.07 -11.65
N ASP A 167 -0.39 -26.39 -12.00
CA ASP A 167 -1.24 -25.68 -11.04
C ASP A 167 -1.99 -26.64 -10.11
N CYS A 168 -2.42 -27.78 -10.65
CA CYS A 168 -3.11 -28.82 -9.89
C CYS A 168 -2.15 -29.53 -8.92
N PHE A 169 -0.96 -29.89 -9.38
CA PHE A 169 0.10 -30.45 -8.54
C PHE A 169 0.56 -29.46 -7.46
N LYS A 170 0.69 -28.18 -7.81
CA LYS A 170 1.02 -27.08 -6.89
C LYS A 170 -0.03 -26.92 -5.79
N LEU A 171 -1.32 -26.97 -6.12
CA LEU A 171 -2.40 -26.84 -5.12
C LEU A 171 -2.41 -28.05 -4.17
N VAL A 172 -2.30 -29.26 -4.73
CA VAL A 172 -2.22 -30.54 -4.00
C VAL A 172 -1.05 -30.58 -3.02
N PHE A 173 0.14 -30.18 -3.49
CA PHE A 173 1.34 -30.11 -2.66
C PHE A 173 1.25 -29.00 -1.60
N THR A 174 0.58 -27.90 -1.90
CA THR A 174 0.41 -26.75 -0.99
C THR A 174 -0.59 -27.05 0.13
N GLU A 175 -1.73 -27.65 -0.17
CA GLU A 175 -2.74 -28.07 0.83
C GLU A 175 -2.16 -29.14 1.76
N GLY A 176 -1.46 -30.12 1.18
CA GLY A 176 -0.84 -31.21 1.92
C GLY A 176 0.29 -30.80 2.88
N MET A 177 1.01 -29.73 2.57
CA MET A 177 2.08 -29.17 3.43
C MET A 177 1.55 -28.18 4.48
N LYS A 178 0.31 -27.71 4.32
CA LYS A 178 -0.37 -26.78 5.25
C LYS A 178 -1.18 -27.49 6.33
N ASN A 179 -1.46 -28.79 6.19
CA ASN A 179 -2.27 -29.52 7.16
C ASN A 179 -1.51 -29.63 8.51
N PRO A 180 -1.97 -28.97 9.59
CA PRO A 180 -1.26 -28.97 10.87
C PRO A 180 -1.25 -30.36 11.52
N ASP A 181 -2.30 -31.15 11.25
CA ASP A 181 -2.62 -32.42 11.92
C ASP A 181 -1.93 -33.64 11.29
N ASP A 182 -1.34 -33.50 10.10
CA ASP A 182 -0.57 -34.57 9.44
C ASP A 182 0.83 -34.09 9.01
N GLU A 183 1.83 -34.34 9.85
CA GLU A 183 3.23 -33.92 9.62
C GLU A 183 3.99 -34.82 8.65
N LYS A 184 3.42 -35.95 8.22
CA LYS A 184 4.11 -36.97 7.41
C LYS A 184 4.61 -36.45 6.05
N PRO A 185 3.88 -35.59 5.32
CA PRO A 185 4.33 -35.08 4.02
C PRO A 185 5.56 -34.18 4.16
N LEU A 186 5.54 -33.29 5.16
CA LEU A 186 6.66 -32.42 5.51
C LEU A 186 7.88 -33.22 5.98
N LYS A 187 7.68 -34.28 6.77
CA LYS A 187 8.75 -35.22 7.19
C LYS A 187 9.38 -35.92 5.99
N ALA A 188 8.57 -36.48 5.09
CA ALA A 188 9.05 -37.19 3.90
C ALA A 188 9.89 -36.27 2.99
N PHE A 189 9.43 -35.04 2.79
CA PHE A 189 10.14 -34.02 2.02
C PHE A 189 11.49 -33.64 2.66
N LEU A 190 11.52 -33.44 3.98
CA LEU A 190 12.75 -33.10 4.72
C LEU A 190 13.76 -34.25 4.71
N ILE A 191 13.31 -35.49 4.94
CA ILE A 191 14.17 -36.68 4.85
C ILE A 191 14.84 -36.75 3.49
N LYS A 192 14.07 -36.58 2.41
CA LYS A 192 14.61 -36.66 1.05
C LYS A 192 15.59 -35.53 0.73
N SER A 193 15.31 -34.33 1.22
CA SER A 193 16.20 -33.17 1.08
C SER A 193 17.54 -33.40 1.79
N LEU A 194 17.52 -33.93 3.01
CA LEU A 194 18.72 -34.25 3.78
C LEU A 194 19.53 -35.40 3.14
N GLU A 195 18.87 -36.41 2.57
CA GLU A 195 19.52 -37.47 1.78
C GLU A 195 20.24 -36.92 0.54
N GLY A 196 19.63 -35.95 -0.15
CA GLY A 196 20.24 -35.26 -1.28
C GLY A 196 21.51 -34.50 -0.90
N VAL A 197 21.51 -33.82 0.25
CA VAL A 197 22.69 -33.14 0.81
C VAL A 197 23.80 -34.14 1.13
N ILE A 198 23.48 -35.29 1.74
CA ILE A 198 24.45 -36.37 2.00
C ILE A 198 25.06 -36.89 0.69
N GLN A 199 24.25 -37.08 -0.36
CA GLN A 199 24.76 -37.51 -1.67
C GLN A 199 25.72 -36.47 -2.28
N GLN A 200 25.46 -35.17 -2.12
CA GLN A 200 26.38 -34.13 -2.58
C GLN A 200 27.67 -34.08 -1.76
N LEU A 201 27.59 -34.22 -0.44
CA LEU A 201 28.77 -34.33 0.44
C LEU A 201 29.65 -35.53 0.05
N ASN A 202 29.04 -36.67 -0.29
CA ASN A 202 29.76 -37.86 -0.77
C ASN A 202 30.47 -37.66 -2.13
N ARG A 203 29.98 -36.75 -2.97
CA ARG A 203 30.59 -36.43 -4.28
C ARG A 203 31.81 -35.50 -4.15
N LEU A 204 31.96 -34.80 -3.03
CA LEU A 204 33.10 -33.94 -2.73
C LEU A 204 34.23 -34.80 -2.12
N THR A 205 35.07 -35.39 -2.98
CA THR A 205 36.04 -36.46 -2.67
C THR A 205 37.27 -36.06 -1.82
N GLN A 206 37.11 -35.33 -0.72
CA GLN A 206 38.10 -35.26 0.36
C GLN A 206 37.42 -35.59 1.70
N GLN A 207 37.69 -36.78 2.23
CA GLN A 207 37.26 -37.21 3.56
C GLN A 207 38.06 -36.45 4.61
N SER A 208 37.59 -35.26 5.00
CA SER A 208 37.97 -34.66 6.27
C SER A 208 37.13 -35.29 7.39
N ASP A 209 37.69 -35.40 8.60
CA ASP A 209 36.95 -35.86 9.78
C ASP A 209 35.69 -35.01 10.03
N GLU A 210 35.70 -33.76 9.57
CA GLU A 210 34.58 -32.82 9.61
C GLU A 210 33.42 -33.20 8.66
N ASN A 211 33.73 -33.68 7.44
CA ASN A 211 32.70 -34.17 6.50
C ASN A 211 32.02 -35.44 7.03
N GLN A 212 32.78 -36.32 7.70
CA GLN A 212 32.22 -37.51 8.33
C GLN A 212 31.36 -37.17 9.56
N ALA A 213 31.77 -36.19 10.37
CA ALA A 213 30.98 -35.70 11.50
C ALA A 213 29.66 -35.05 11.02
N MET A 214 29.71 -34.24 9.95
CA MET A 214 28.53 -33.63 9.35
C MET A 214 27.55 -34.68 8.80
N GLN A 215 28.09 -35.69 8.11
CA GLN A 215 27.30 -36.79 7.58
C GLN A 215 26.62 -37.63 8.68
N ALA A 216 27.32 -37.89 9.78
CA ALA A 216 26.77 -38.61 10.93
C ALA A 216 25.62 -37.83 11.60
N VAL A 217 25.72 -36.49 11.68
CA VAL A 217 24.66 -35.62 12.21
C VAL A 217 23.44 -35.60 11.30
N LEU A 218 23.63 -35.49 9.97
CA LEU A 218 22.53 -35.50 9.00
C LEU A 218 21.81 -36.86 8.97
N LEU A 219 22.56 -37.97 9.07
CA LEU A 219 21.98 -39.32 9.16
C LEU A 219 21.18 -39.52 10.45
N ALA A 220 21.67 -38.98 11.58
CA ALA A 220 20.95 -39.04 12.85
C ALA A 220 19.63 -38.24 12.81
N GLU A 221 19.60 -37.07 12.16
CA GLU A 221 18.37 -36.28 12.00
C GLU A 221 17.37 -36.94 11.06
N ILE A 222 17.82 -37.55 9.96
CA ILE A 222 16.97 -38.37 9.08
C ILE A 222 16.35 -39.53 9.86
N GLN A 223 17.14 -40.20 10.71
CA GLN A 223 16.65 -41.32 11.50
C GLN A 223 15.69 -40.87 12.61
N ALA A 224 15.86 -39.67 13.17
CA ALA A 224 14.91 -39.06 14.10
C ALA A 224 13.58 -38.71 13.42
N LEU A 225 13.62 -38.14 12.21
CA LEU A 225 12.43 -37.83 11.39
C LEU A 225 11.66 -39.09 10.99
N ARG A 226 12.35 -40.20 10.68
CA ARG A 226 11.73 -41.49 10.31
C ARG A 226 11.10 -42.23 11.50
N ASN A 227 11.56 -41.96 12.72
CA ASN A 227 11.11 -42.65 13.95
C ASN A 227 10.04 -41.87 14.75
N GLU A 228 9.41 -40.84 14.14
CA GLU A 228 8.37 -39.97 14.76
C GLU A 228 8.78 -39.28 16.08
N GLN A 229 10.07 -39.07 16.34
CA GLN A 229 10.53 -38.28 17.48
C GLN A 229 10.60 -36.79 17.14
N ASN A 230 10.58 -35.90 18.16
CA ASN A 230 10.68 -34.43 18.03
C ASN A 230 11.97 -34.00 17.29
N ALA A 231 11.95 -34.07 15.96
CA ALA A 231 13.03 -33.64 15.09
C ALA A 231 13.09 -32.12 15.09
N ARG A 232 14.28 -31.58 15.37
CA ARG A 232 14.46 -30.13 15.56
C ARG A 232 14.36 -29.37 14.25
N SER A 233 14.60 -30.03 13.12
CA SER A 233 14.43 -29.44 11.78
C SER A 233 12.97 -29.25 11.36
N LEU A 234 12.03 -30.00 11.94
CA LEU A 234 10.61 -29.99 11.53
C LEU A 234 9.91 -28.68 11.92
N SER A 235 10.12 -28.21 13.15
CA SER A 235 9.53 -26.96 13.64
C SER A 235 10.11 -25.72 12.96
N VAL A 236 11.42 -25.74 12.65
CA VAL A 236 12.10 -24.66 11.94
C VAL A 236 11.64 -24.60 10.48
N ALA A 237 11.51 -25.75 9.81
CA ALA A 237 11.00 -25.80 8.44
C ALA A 237 9.54 -25.34 8.35
N ARG A 238 8.69 -25.74 9.30
CA ARG A 238 7.29 -25.28 9.39
C ARG A 238 7.23 -23.76 9.58
N SER A 239 7.99 -23.22 10.53
CA SER A 239 8.08 -21.78 10.77
C SER A 239 8.60 -21.00 9.55
N TYR A 240 9.58 -21.53 8.81
CA TYR A 240 10.12 -20.89 7.61
C TYR A 240 9.12 -20.90 6.44
N PHE A 241 8.48 -22.05 6.20
CA PHE A 241 7.43 -22.15 5.17
C PHE A 241 6.23 -21.28 5.49
N GLU A 242 5.87 -21.10 6.77
CA GLU A 242 4.80 -20.19 7.20
C GLU A 242 5.20 -18.71 7.07
N SER A 243 6.45 -18.35 7.39
CA SER A 243 6.89 -16.95 7.43
C SER A 243 7.30 -16.36 6.08
N GLU A 244 7.82 -17.18 5.16
CA GLU A 244 8.34 -16.71 3.86
C GLU A 244 7.54 -17.28 2.67
N PHE A 245 6.37 -17.90 2.93
CA PHE A 245 5.52 -18.53 1.91
C PHE A 245 5.26 -17.62 0.70
N GLU A 246 4.81 -16.40 0.97
CA GLU A 246 4.44 -15.39 -0.03
C GLU A 246 5.65 -14.94 -0.86
N ARG A 247 6.85 -14.85 -0.27
CA ARG A 247 8.09 -14.46 -0.96
C ARG A 247 8.66 -15.58 -1.82
N VAL A 248 8.55 -16.82 -1.36
CA VAL A 248 8.88 -18.01 -2.14
C VAL A 248 7.85 -18.21 -3.25
N HIS A 249 6.57 -17.95 -2.98
CA HIS A 249 5.46 -17.96 -3.93
C HIS A 249 5.63 -16.91 -5.03
N GLU A 250 5.98 -15.68 -4.68
CA GLU A 250 6.23 -14.58 -5.61
C GLU A 250 7.47 -14.84 -6.47
N LYS A 251 8.52 -15.46 -5.91
CA LYS A 251 9.69 -15.90 -6.69
C LYS A 251 9.41 -17.11 -7.58
N LEU A 252 8.58 -18.06 -7.15
CA LEU A 252 8.18 -19.23 -7.95
C LEU A 252 7.21 -18.86 -9.07
N GLY A 253 6.31 -17.91 -8.83
CA GLY A 253 5.50 -17.29 -9.89
C GLY A 253 6.38 -16.62 -10.93
N LYS A 254 7.36 -15.80 -10.49
CA LYS A 254 8.33 -15.15 -11.38
C LYS A 254 9.24 -16.12 -12.14
N ILE A 255 9.58 -17.29 -11.57
CA ILE A 255 10.37 -18.33 -12.24
C ILE A 255 9.50 -19.13 -13.21
N TYR A 256 8.24 -19.41 -12.89
CA TYR A 256 7.26 -20.05 -13.79
C TYR A 256 6.94 -19.17 -15.01
N ASP A 257 6.76 -17.86 -14.80
CA ASP A 257 6.62 -16.87 -15.87
C ASP A 257 7.90 -16.75 -16.72
N LEU A 258 9.08 -16.94 -16.10
CA LEU A 258 10.37 -16.99 -16.78
C LEU A 258 10.50 -18.26 -17.64
N VAL A 259 10.02 -19.42 -17.17
CA VAL A 259 10.09 -20.72 -17.86
C VAL A 259 9.08 -20.79 -19.01
N LEU A 260 7.85 -20.30 -18.82
CA LEU A 260 6.87 -20.10 -19.91
C LEU A 260 7.37 -19.11 -20.97
N GLY A 261 8.16 -18.11 -20.57
CA GLY A 261 8.80 -17.15 -21.48
C GLY A 261 10.05 -17.66 -22.22
N ILE A 262 10.64 -18.78 -21.80
CA ILE A 262 11.87 -19.33 -22.40
C ILE A 262 11.58 -20.21 -23.63
N ASP A 263 10.36 -20.75 -23.79
CA ASP A 263 10.05 -21.60 -24.95
C ASP A 263 9.85 -20.82 -26.26
N GLN A 264 9.58 -19.51 -26.18
CA GLN A 264 9.41 -18.66 -27.39
C GLN A 264 10.67 -17.92 -27.84
N LYS A 265 11.78 -17.98 -27.08
CA LYS A 265 13.00 -17.17 -27.37
C LYS A 265 14.33 -17.93 -27.33
N ILE A 266 14.36 -19.27 -27.35
CA ILE A 266 15.56 -20.03 -27.76
C ILE A 266 15.63 -20.03 -29.29
N GLY A 267 15.95 -18.86 -29.84
CA GLY A 267 15.89 -18.62 -31.27
C GLY A 267 16.62 -17.35 -31.65
N LYS A 268 17.90 -17.29 -31.26
CA LYS A 268 18.95 -16.36 -31.72
C LYS A 268 19.36 -15.31 -30.68
N PHE A 269 20.69 -15.22 -30.54
CA PHE A 269 21.50 -14.19 -29.87
C PHE A 269 21.53 -14.29 -28.33
N ALA A 270 22.36 -15.10 -27.67
CA ALA A 270 23.69 -15.60 -28.05
C ALA A 270 24.57 -14.53 -28.70
N ASP A 271 24.79 -13.42 -27.99
CA ASP A 271 26.06 -12.69 -27.96
C ASP A 271 25.92 -11.43 -27.08
N ARG A 272 26.88 -11.25 -26.15
CA ARG A 272 27.12 -10.04 -25.31
C ARG A 272 26.51 -10.02 -23.90
N GLN A 273 26.73 -11.08 -23.14
CA GLN A 273 26.85 -11.06 -21.68
C GLN A 273 28.34 -10.96 -21.26
N GLU A 274 28.97 -9.80 -21.41
CA GLU A 274 30.34 -9.59 -20.86
C GLU A 274 30.47 -8.33 -19.99
N THR A 275 29.39 -7.57 -19.78
CA THR A 275 29.46 -6.27 -19.08
C THR A 275 28.65 -6.22 -17.78
N ALA A 276 27.67 -7.10 -17.60
CA ALA A 276 26.81 -7.07 -16.40
C ALA A 276 27.47 -7.69 -15.15
N LEU A 277 28.45 -8.58 -15.35
CA LEU A 277 29.11 -9.34 -14.28
C LEU A 277 30.26 -8.59 -13.57
N GLN A 278 30.60 -7.37 -13.99
CA GLN A 278 31.63 -6.56 -13.32
C GLN A 278 31.06 -5.51 -12.33
N THR A 279 29.74 -5.29 -12.34
CA THR A 279 29.12 -4.19 -11.58
C THR A 279 28.54 -4.63 -10.23
N LEU A 280 28.13 -5.90 -10.10
CA LEU A 280 27.59 -6.46 -8.85
C LEU A 280 28.62 -6.54 -7.72
N ASP A 281 29.92 -6.64 -8.06
CA ASP A 281 31.04 -6.76 -7.12
C ASP A 281 31.40 -5.43 -6.39
N ARG A 282 30.70 -4.32 -6.66
CA ARG A 282 31.01 -3.00 -6.06
C ARG A 282 30.00 -2.50 -5.02
N ILE A 283 28.80 -3.09 -4.92
CA ILE A 283 27.71 -2.50 -4.10
C ILE A 283 27.72 -3.05 -2.65
N GLU A 284 28.43 -4.14 -2.39
CA GLU A 284 28.48 -4.77 -1.07
C GLU A 284 29.35 -4.04 -0.02
N ASN A 285 29.97 -2.90 -0.36
CA ASN A 285 30.83 -2.15 0.56
C ASN A 285 30.39 -0.69 0.75
N LYS A 286 29.27 -0.50 1.46
CA LYS A 286 28.98 0.59 2.44
C LYS A 286 27.46 0.76 2.58
N ILE A 287 26.90 0.23 3.65
CA ILE A 287 25.50 0.45 4.01
C ILE A 287 25.33 1.92 4.41
N SER A 288 24.72 2.67 3.51
CA SER A 288 24.06 3.96 3.67
C SER A 288 22.71 3.81 2.96
N PRO A 289 21.65 4.59 3.27
CA PRO A 289 20.40 4.52 2.51
C PRO A 289 20.73 4.55 1.01
N PHE A 290 20.26 3.55 0.27
CA PHE A 290 20.59 3.39 -1.14
C PHE A 290 19.99 4.58 -1.91
N ILE A 291 20.80 5.60 -2.17
CA ILE A 291 20.41 6.71 -3.03
C ILE A 291 20.64 6.23 -4.47
N PRO A 292 19.59 6.08 -5.28
CA PRO A 292 19.72 5.48 -6.60
C PRO A 292 20.62 6.35 -7.50
N LYS A 293 21.37 5.69 -8.39
CA LYS A 293 22.15 6.38 -9.43
C LYS A 293 21.25 7.24 -10.31
N HIS A 294 20.08 6.74 -10.67
CA HIS A 294 19.05 7.52 -11.36
C HIS A 294 18.04 8.01 -10.33
N LEU A 295 18.21 9.25 -9.85
CA LEU A 295 17.23 9.88 -8.98
C LEU A 295 15.91 10.09 -9.73
N ILE A 296 16.02 10.51 -11.00
CA ILE A 296 14.92 10.57 -11.96
C ILE A 296 15.43 10.05 -13.30
N LYS A 297 14.72 9.05 -13.84
CA LYS A 297 15.04 8.39 -15.11
C LYS A 297 14.59 9.26 -16.30
N LEU A 298 15.15 8.96 -17.48
CA LEU A 298 14.72 9.58 -18.73
C LEU A 298 13.25 9.23 -19.03
N PRO A 299 12.40 10.22 -19.34
CA PRO A 299 10.98 9.97 -19.62
C PRO A 299 10.73 9.37 -21.02
N PHE A 300 11.76 9.27 -21.87
CA PHE A 300 11.63 8.73 -23.23
C PHE A 300 12.95 8.11 -23.74
N GLU A 301 12.83 7.18 -24.69
CA GLU A 301 13.97 6.61 -25.40
C GLU A 301 14.39 7.48 -26.60
N VAL A 302 15.70 7.72 -26.73
CA VAL A 302 16.28 8.41 -27.90
C VAL A 302 16.59 7.37 -28.98
N ASN A 303 15.65 7.15 -29.91
CA ASN A 303 15.73 6.04 -30.87
C ASN A 303 16.64 6.31 -32.08
N TYR A 304 16.88 7.56 -32.45
CA TYR A 304 17.78 7.92 -33.55
C TYR A 304 18.38 9.31 -33.33
N PHE A 305 19.71 9.40 -33.27
CA PHE A 305 20.46 10.62 -33.01
C PHE A 305 21.55 10.81 -34.08
N ILE A 306 21.60 11.97 -34.72
CA ILE A 306 22.47 12.20 -35.87
C ILE A 306 22.91 13.66 -35.97
N GLY A 307 24.19 13.90 -36.30
CA GLY A 307 24.66 15.21 -36.75
C GLY A 307 24.89 16.25 -35.64
N ARG A 308 24.93 15.79 -34.39
CA ARG A 308 25.04 16.60 -33.17
C ARG A 308 26.27 16.22 -32.35
N GLU A 309 27.22 15.52 -32.96
CA GLU A 309 28.41 14.99 -32.29
C GLU A 309 29.37 16.10 -31.84
N ASN A 310 29.39 17.23 -32.54
CA ASN A 310 30.16 18.41 -32.14
C ASN A 310 29.51 19.15 -30.96
N ASP A 311 28.17 19.23 -30.93
CA ASP A 311 27.44 19.87 -29.83
C ASP A 311 27.70 19.14 -28.50
N LEU A 312 27.73 17.80 -28.54
CA LEU A 312 28.12 16.98 -27.38
C LEU A 312 29.55 17.29 -26.89
N LYS A 313 30.51 17.38 -27.82
CA LYS A 313 31.91 17.75 -27.47
C LYS A 313 32.01 19.14 -26.87
N ASN A 314 31.18 20.08 -27.33
CA ASN A 314 31.14 21.42 -26.80
C ASN A 314 30.54 21.47 -25.38
N ILE A 315 29.51 20.66 -25.11
CA ILE A 315 28.97 20.49 -23.75
C ILE A 315 30.07 19.99 -22.81
N ASP A 316 30.81 18.95 -23.22
CA ASP A 316 31.93 18.40 -22.43
C ASP A 316 33.03 19.45 -22.16
N ALA A 317 33.43 20.19 -23.20
CA ALA A 317 34.45 21.23 -23.09
C ALA A 317 34.04 22.36 -22.12
N GLN A 318 32.77 22.79 -22.17
CA GLN A 318 32.28 23.88 -21.32
C GLN A 318 32.03 23.45 -19.88
N PHE A 319 31.59 22.21 -19.63
CA PHE A 319 31.52 21.69 -18.27
C PHE A 319 32.89 21.51 -17.59
N GLY A 320 33.98 21.55 -18.35
CA GLY A 320 35.34 21.65 -17.82
C GLY A 320 35.64 22.99 -17.12
N GLN A 321 34.89 24.04 -17.44
CA GLN A 321 35.09 25.40 -16.91
C GLN A 321 33.91 25.87 -16.04
N ASN A 322 32.71 25.32 -16.24
CA ASN A 322 31.46 25.77 -15.61
C ASN A 322 30.65 24.61 -15.02
N LYS A 323 29.92 24.86 -13.92
CA LYS A 323 29.00 23.88 -13.33
C LYS A 323 27.61 23.90 -13.96
N VAL A 324 27.15 25.03 -14.47
CA VAL A 324 25.83 25.19 -15.07
C VAL A 324 26.01 25.62 -16.52
N LEU A 325 25.32 24.95 -17.44
CA LEU A 325 25.36 25.22 -18.87
C LEU A 325 23.95 25.30 -19.43
N LEU A 326 23.65 26.40 -20.13
CA LEU A 326 22.36 26.60 -20.77
C LEU A 326 22.45 26.20 -22.25
N LEU A 327 21.64 25.22 -22.65
CA LEU A 327 21.38 24.89 -24.05
C LEU A 327 20.27 25.79 -24.56
N MET A 328 20.64 26.71 -25.46
CA MET A 328 19.73 27.75 -25.90
C MET A 328 19.51 27.70 -27.40
N ASN A 329 18.25 27.93 -27.76
CA ASN A 329 17.83 28.36 -29.09
C ASN A 329 16.43 28.96 -28.97
N GLY A 330 16.19 30.11 -29.60
CA GLY A 330 14.88 30.76 -29.64
C GLY A 330 13.78 29.94 -30.34
N GLU A 331 14.14 28.95 -31.17
CA GLU A 331 13.18 28.10 -31.89
C GLU A 331 12.89 26.78 -31.13
N GLY A 332 11.60 26.41 -31.03
CA GLY A 332 11.14 25.12 -30.49
C GLY A 332 11.44 23.94 -31.44
N GLY A 333 11.57 22.73 -30.91
CA GLY A 333 11.69 21.51 -31.75
C GLY A 333 13.05 21.24 -32.41
N ILE A 334 14.07 22.04 -32.13
CA ILE A 334 15.43 21.87 -32.70
C ILE A 334 16.20 20.64 -32.17
N GLY A 335 15.71 20.04 -31.07
CA GLY A 335 16.28 18.85 -30.46
C GLY A 335 17.13 19.12 -29.21
N LYS A 336 16.90 20.24 -28.49
CA LYS A 336 17.58 20.55 -27.22
C LYS A 336 17.34 19.46 -26.17
N THR A 337 16.07 19.11 -25.95
CA THR A 337 15.63 18.01 -25.08
C THR A 337 16.23 16.67 -25.51
N THR A 338 16.25 16.40 -26.82
CA THR A 338 16.87 15.18 -27.39
C THR A 338 18.39 15.15 -27.18
N LEU A 339 19.07 16.29 -27.35
CA LEU A 339 20.50 16.44 -27.11
C LEU A 339 20.84 16.27 -25.63
N ALA A 340 20.06 16.88 -24.73
CA ALA A 340 20.22 16.74 -23.29
C ALA A 340 19.95 15.29 -22.83
N ALA A 341 18.94 14.63 -23.38
CA ALA A 341 18.65 13.23 -23.12
C ALA A 341 19.77 12.30 -23.64
N HIS A 342 20.29 12.57 -24.85
CA HIS A 342 21.41 11.82 -25.41
C HIS A 342 22.70 12.05 -24.62
N TYR A 343 22.93 13.27 -24.13
CA TYR A 343 24.05 13.59 -23.24
C TYR A 343 23.92 12.86 -21.90
N TYR A 344 22.74 12.90 -21.26
CA TYR A 344 22.43 12.14 -20.04
C TYR A 344 22.78 10.66 -20.20
N ARG A 345 22.34 10.06 -21.31
CA ARG A 345 22.59 8.64 -21.60
C ARG A 345 24.06 8.34 -21.89
N ASN A 346 24.72 9.17 -22.70
CA ASN A 346 26.12 8.99 -23.04
C ASN A 346 27.06 9.17 -21.84
N GLN A 347 26.69 10.06 -20.91
CA GLN A 347 27.48 10.36 -19.72
C GLN A 347 27.02 9.59 -18.49
N GLU A 348 26.16 8.59 -18.63
CA GLU A 348 25.67 7.79 -17.51
C GLU A 348 26.82 7.19 -16.67
N HIS A 349 27.91 6.77 -17.32
CA HIS A 349 29.09 6.24 -16.62
C HIS A 349 30.01 7.31 -16.01
N ALA A 350 29.87 8.58 -16.39
CA ALA A 350 30.71 9.68 -15.95
C ALA A 350 30.20 10.37 -14.66
N TYR A 351 28.95 10.13 -14.26
CA TYR A 351 28.31 10.77 -13.10
C TYR A 351 27.79 9.75 -12.07
N GLN A 352 27.85 10.11 -10.79
CA GLN A 352 27.44 9.28 -9.65
C GLN A 352 25.92 9.24 -9.46
N HIS A 353 25.27 10.41 -9.57
CA HIS A 353 23.82 10.53 -9.58
C HIS A 353 23.36 11.35 -10.79
N LEU A 354 22.24 10.96 -11.37
CA LEU A 354 21.63 11.58 -12.54
C LEU A 354 20.14 11.86 -12.29
N ALA A 355 19.69 13.05 -12.62
CA ALA A 355 18.28 13.44 -12.56
C ALA A 355 17.89 14.18 -13.85
N PHE A 356 16.75 13.82 -14.44
CA PHE A 356 16.14 14.53 -15.56
C PHE A 356 14.80 15.11 -15.10
N VAL A 357 14.71 16.42 -14.92
CA VAL A 357 13.55 17.09 -14.32
C VAL A 357 12.95 18.08 -15.33
N VAL A 358 11.64 18.04 -15.50
CA VAL A 358 10.90 18.97 -16.39
C VAL A 358 10.40 20.14 -15.55
N ALA A 359 10.76 21.37 -15.93
CA ALA A 359 10.56 22.58 -15.13
C ALA A 359 9.52 23.54 -15.73
N ASP A 360 8.31 23.04 -16.03
CA ASP A 360 7.25 23.80 -16.72
C ASP A 360 6.56 24.86 -15.85
N LYS A 361 6.55 24.66 -14.52
CA LYS A 361 5.80 25.49 -13.55
C LYS A 361 6.69 26.12 -12.47
N GLY A 362 7.98 26.24 -12.76
CA GLY A 362 9.00 26.75 -11.84
C GLY A 362 10.00 25.67 -11.41
N ILE A 363 11.28 26.03 -11.38
CA ILE A 363 12.43 25.15 -11.14
C ILE A 363 12.41 24.65 -9.69
N LYS A 364 12.15 25.52 -8.71
CA LYS A 364 12.13 25.17 -7.28
C LYS A 364 11.06 24.14 -6.96
N THR A 365 9.82 24.40 -7.39
CA THR A 365 8.69 23.50 -7.20
C THR A 365 8.91 22.17 -7.92
N ALA A 366 9.45 22.18 -9.16
CA ALA A 366 9.73 20.96 -9.92
C ALA A 366 10.82 20.11 -9.25
N LEU A 367 11.89 20.72 -8.75
CA LEU A 367 12.96 20.02 -8.03
C LEU A 367 12.48 19.46 -6.69
N LEU A 368 11.68 20.21 -5.94
CA LEU A 368 11.06 19.73 -4.70
C LEU A 368 10.14 18.53 -4.97
N ALA A 369 9.28 18.61 -5.98
CA ALA A 369 8.40 17.50 -6.32
C ALA A 369 9.18 16.26 -6.78
N ALA A 370 10.20 16.45 -7.62
CA ALA A 370 10.93 15.34 -8.22
C ALA A 370 11.93 14.67 -7.26
N LEU A 371 12.66 15.46 -6.45
CA LEU A 371 13.82 14.96 -5.71
C LEU A 371 13.56 14.68 -4.23
N SER A 372 12.46 15.16 -3.64
CA SER A 372 12.22 14.97 -2.20
C SER A 372 12.01 13.51 -1.83
N GLY A 373 11.29 12.73 -2.64
CA GLY A 373 11.12 11.29 -2.43
C GLY A 373 12.43 10.51 -2.59
N PRO A 374 13.12 10.58 -3.75
CA PRO A 374 14.37 9.85 -3.99
C PRO A 374 15.52 10.20 -3.02
N LEU A 375 15.47 11.38 -2.38
CA LEU A 375 16.46 11.83 -1.40
C LEU A 375 15.99 11.70 0.05
N ASP A 376 14.80 11.12 0.28
CA ASP A 376 14.20 10.89 1.59
C ASP A 376 14.10 12.18 2.44
N LEU A 377 13.56 13.23 1.83
CA LEU A 377 13.31 14.52 2.47
C LEU A 377 11.83 14.67 2.81
N THR A 378 11.55 14.89 4.08
CA THR A 378 10.23 15.25 4.60
C THR A 378 10.22 16.70 5.06
N PHE A 379 9.11 17.40 4.82
CA PHE A 379 8.93 18.81 5.19
C PHE A 379 7.71 18.95 6.08
N SER A 380 7.74 19.93 6.99
CA SER A 380 6.56 20.24 7.81
C SER A 380 5.53 21.09 7.05
N GLU A 381 4.25 20.92 7.39
CA GLU A 381 3.09 21.60 6.79
C GLU A 381 3.27 23.12 6.63
N GLN A 382 3.92 23.79 7.59
CA GLN A 382 4.08 25.25 7.63
C GLN A 382 5.37 25.77 7.01
N GLU A 383 6.25 24.87 6.56
CA GLU A 383 7.59 25.26 6.10
C GLU A 383 7.51 25.97 4.73
N PRO A 384 7.98 27.22 4.58
CA PRO A 384 7.92 27.94 3.31
C PRO A 384 8.73 27.25 2.19
N GLU A 385 8.31 27.39 0.93
CA GLU A 385 8.99 26.77 -0.23
C GLU A 385 10.49 27.09 -0.27
N ALA A 386 10.88 28.33 0.06
CA ALA A 386 12.28 28.75 0.12
C ALA A 386 13.09 27.91 1.13
N GLN A 387 12.54 27.62 2.31
CA GLN A 387 13.22 26.85 3.36
C GLN A 387 13.29 25.36 3.00
N ARG A 388 12.22 24.82 2.39
CA ARG A 388 12.21 23.46 1.83
C ARG A 388 13.28 23.31 0.75
N PHE A 389 13.37 24.31 -0.13
CA PHE A 389 14.37 24.34 -1.20
C PHE A 389 15.79 24.43 -0.64
N GLU A 390 16.04 25.25 0.38
CA GLU A 390 17.35 25.29 1.07
C GLU A 390 17.76 23.91 1.62
N LYS A 391 16.83 23.17 2.25
CA LYS A 391 17.09 21.80 2.74
C LYS A 391 17.41 20.83 1.59
N LEU A 392 16.65 20.91 0.49
CA LEU A 392 16.92 20.11 -0.71
C LEU A 392 18.32 20.41 -1.25
N MET A 393 18.66 21.69 -1.40
CA MET A 393 19.97 22.12 -1.89
C MET A 393 21.10 21.67 -0.96
N ALA A 394 20.90 21.73 0.36
CA ALA A 394 21.85 21.20 1.34
C ALA A 394 22.06 19.69 1.17
N LYS A 395 20.98 18.92 1.00
CA LYS A 395 21.07 17.48 0.75
C LYS A 395 21.78 17.17 -0.57
N MET A 396 21.44 17.87 -1.65
CA MET A 396 22.10 17.74 -2.95
C MET A 396 23.59 18.08 -2.88
N ALA A 397 24.00 19.02 -2.03
CA ALA A 397 25.39 19.36 -1.78
C ALA A 397 26.16 18.29 -0.98
N THR A 398 25.48 17.41 -0.25
CA THR A 398 26.11 16.27 0.44
C THR A 398 26.32 15.04 -0.46
N LEU A 399 25.70 15.00 -1.64
CA LEU A 399 25.82 13.87 -2.55
C LEU A 399 27.21 13.78 -3.20
N PRO A 400 27.72 12.57 -3.48
CA PRO A 400 28.99 12.38 -4.18
C PRO A 400 29.05 13.11 -5.53
N ALA A 401 30.10 13.90 -5.73
CA ALA A 401 30.40 14.53 -7.02
C ALA A 401 31.23 13.58 -7.92
N PRO A 402 31.15 13.68 -9.26
CA PRO A 402 30.26 14.58 -10.01
C PRO A 402 28.85 13.97 -10.17
N SER A 403 27.80 14.77 -9.99
CA SER A 403 26.42 14.40 -10.31
C SER A 403 25.86 15.27 -11.46
N LEU A 404 24.88 14.78 -12.23
CA LEU A 404 24.30 15.48 -13.38
C LEU A 404 22.82 15.76 -13.14
N LEU A 405 22.43 17.03 -13.31
CA LEU A 405 21.04 17.45 -13.32
C LEU A 405 20.72 17.98 -14.71
N VAL A 406 19.72 17.42 -15.36
CA VAL A 406 19.14 17.99 -16.57
C VAL A 406 17.83 18.67 -16.19
N LEU A 407 17.76 19.97 -16.41
CA LEU A 407 16.53 20.75 -16.28
C LEU A 407 15.97 21.00 -17.68
N ASP A 408 14.90 20.30 -18.02
CA ASP A 408 14.26 20.44 -19.32
C ASP A 408 13.11 21.46 -19.28
N ASN A 409 13.01 22.27 -20.32
CA ASN A 409 11.94 23.24 -20.53
C ASN A 409 11.85 24.39 -19.49
N ALA A 410 12.96 24.75 -18.87
CA ALA A 410 13.03 25.90 -17.95
C ALA A 410 13.01 27.22 -18.74
N ASN A 411 11.81 27.77 -18.98
CA ASN A 411 11.63 28.94 -19.86
C ASN A 411 11.26 30.24 -19.13
N ASP A 412 11.22 30.25 -17.81
CA ASP A 412 10.93 31.46 -17.02
C ASP A 412 12.22 32.20 -16.64
N LEU A 413 12.40 33.42 -17.15
CA LEU A 413 13.63 34.20 -16.96
C LEU A 413 13.87 34.59 -15.49
N PRO A 414 12.90 35.15 -14.74
CA PRO A 414 13.11 35.52 -13.34
C PRO A 414 13.46 34.32 -12.45
N ASP A 415 12.83 33.16 -12.66
CA ASP A 415 13.12 31.94 -11.92
C ASP A 415 14.50 31.35 -12.27
N LEU A 416 14.90 31.41 -13.55
CA LEU A 416 16.27 31.07 -13.95
C LEU A 416 17.30 31.97 -13.26
N GLU A 417 17.13 33.30 -13.31
CA GLU A 417 18.05 34.25 -12.68
C GLU A 417 18.19 34.00 -11.17
N GLN A 418 17.11 33.64 -10.49
CA GLN A 418 17.13 33.35 -9.05
C GLN A 418 17.76 31.98 -8.73
N THR A 419 17.38 30.93 -9.46
CA THR A 419 17.64 29.55 -9.05
C THR A 419 18.98 29.01 -9.58
N LEU A 420 19.52 29.56 -10.68
CA LEU A 420 20.79 29.07 -11.25
C LEU A 420 21.99 29.31 -10.32
N TYR A 421 22.03 30.43 -9.58
CA TYR A 421 23.10 30.71 -8.60
C TYR A 421 23.09 29.68 -7.46
N GLU A 422 21.90 29.34 -6.96
CA GLU A 422 21.72 28.32 -5.93
C GLU A 422 22.17 26.94 -6.45
N LEU A 423 21.80 26.58 -7.67
CA LEU A 423 22.20 25.33 -8.34
C LEU A 423 23.70 25.23 -8.59
N ALA A 424 24.37 26.33 -8.95
CA ALA A 424 25.83 26.36 -9.12
C ALA A 424 26.59 26.08 -7.82
N GLY A 425 25.96 26.34 -6.67
CA GLY A 425 26.47 26.00 -5.34
C GLY A 425 26.47 24.50 -5.02
N SER A 426 25.74 23.68 -5.77
CA SER A 426 25.62 22.24 -5.52
C SER A 426 26.78 21.41 -6.10
N ASN A 427 26.77 20.10 -5.81
CA ASN A 427 27.68 19.12 -6.41
C ASN A 427 27.23 18.63 -7.80
N PHE A 428 26.11 19.15 -8.32
CA PHE A 428 25.60 18.81 -9.63
C PHE A 428 26.20 19.72 -10.70
N ARG A 429 26.55 19.11 -11.83
CA ARG A 429 26.63 19.83 -13.10
C ARG A 429 25.22 19.91 -13.65
N THR A 430 24.76 21.11 -13.97
CA THR A 430 23.38 21.35 -14.39
C THR A 430 23.35 21.71 -15.87
N LEU A 431 22.70 20.88 -16.67
CA LEU A 431 22.39 21.16 -18.07
C LEU A 431 20.96 21.66 -18.17
N VAL A 432 20.76 22.88 -18.64
CA VAL A 432 19.43 23.50 -18.71
C VAL A 432 19.01 23.62 -20.17
N THR A 433 17.85 23.11 -20.55
CA THR A 433 17.26 23.41 -21.87
C THR A 433 16.29 24.57 -21.71
N THR A 434 16.50 25.63 -22.50
CA THR A 434 15.67 26.84 -22.42
C THR A 434 15.47 27.50 -23.79
N ARG A 435 14.39 28.26 -23.91
CA ARG A 435 14.08 29.15 -25.05
C ARG A 435 14.40 30.61 -24.75
N VAL A 436 14.80 30.93 -23.52
CA VAL A 436 15.12 32.28 -23.07
C VAL A 436 16.43 32.74 -23.70
N ASN A 437 16.52 34.03 -24.02
CA ASN A 437 17.72 34.65 -24.58
C ASN A 437 18.84 34.75 -23.52
N PRO A 438 20.12 34.85 -23.93
CA PRO A 438 21.21 35.03 -22.99
C PRO A 438 20.99 36.26 -22.11
N PHE A 439 21.22 36.10 -20.81
CA PHE A 439 21.30 37.16 -19.81
C PHE A 439 22.67 37.11 -19.14
N ASP A 440 23.10 38.22 -18.53
CA ASP A 440 24.48 38.43 -18.11
C ASP A 440 24.97 37.37 -17.09
N ASP A 441 26.29 37.09 -17.14
CA ASP A 441 27.07 36.20 -16.25
C ASP A 441 26.92 34.67 -16.38
N TRP A 442 26.10 34.14 -17.31
CA TRP A 442 25.95 32.69 -17.51
C TRP A 442 26.47 32.16 -18.86
N HIS A 443 27.04 30.96 -18.82
CA HIS A 443 27.57 30.29 -20.00
C HIS A 443 26.46 29.55 -20.76
N PHE A 444 26.41 29.78 -22.06
CA PHE A 444 25.44 29.15 -22.93
C PHE A 444 26.10 28.49 -24.14
N LEU A 445 25.46 27.43 -24.60
CA LEU A 445 25.75 26.77 -25.86
C LEU A 445 24.55 26.97 -26.78
N GLN A 446 24.78 27.71 -27.87
CA GLN A 446 23.80 27.85 -28.93
C GLN A 446 23.71 26.55 -29.72
N ILE A 447 22.49 25.98 -29.81
CA ILE A 447 22.24 24.75 -30.57
C ILE A 447 21.71 25.13 -31.94
N ASP A 448 22.53 25.07 -32.98
CA ASP A 448 22.13 25.44 -34.34
C ASP A 448 21.18 24.42 -34.99
N THR A 449 20.76 24.63 -36.24
CA THR A 449 19.94 23.67 -36.98
C THR A 449 20.78 22.49 -37.50
N LEU A 450 20.13 21.39 -37.92
CA LEU A 450 20.87 20.22 -38.41
C LEU A 450 21.60 20.52 -39.73
N PRO A 451 22.85 20.04 -39.92
CA PRO A 451 23.53 20.14 -41.21
C PRO A 451 22.71 19.48 -42.32
N GLU A 452 22.66 20.07 -43.53
CA GLU A 452 21.82 19.60 -44.65
C GLU A 452 21.96 18.10 -44.91
N THR A 453 23.20 17.59 -44.94
CA THR A 453 23.46 16.16 -45.20
C THR A 453 22.87 15.25 -44.13
N LYS A 454 22.86 15.70 -42.86
CA LYS A 454 22.31 14.97 -41.72
C LYS A 454 20.79 15.10 -41.64
N ALA A 455 20.26 16.26 -42.01
CA ALA A 455 18.82 16.49 -42.15
C ALA A 455 18.22 15.59 -43.24
N VAL A 456 18.86 15.49 -44.42
CA VAL A 456 18.46 14.55 -45.48
C VAL A 456 18.51 13.11 -44.98
N ALA A 457 19.59 12.72 -44.29
CA ALA A 457 19.72 11.37 -43.74
C ALA A 457 18.63 11.05 -42.69
N LEU A 458 18.28 12.02 -41.83
CA LEU A 458 17.19 11.90 -40.86
C LEU A 458 15.82 11.74 -41.55
N PHE A 459 15.57 12.50 -42.61
CA PHE A 459 14.34 12.38 -43.38
C PHE A 459 14.26 11.00 -44.05
N CYS A 460 15.33 10.58 -44.73
CA CYS A 460 15.40 9.28 -45.40
C CYS A 460 15.30 8.09 -44.43
N HIS A 461 15.73 8.25 -43.18
CA HIS A 461 15.57 7.23 -42.15
C HIS A 461 14.09 6.91 -41.88
N HIS A 462 13.24 7.94 -41.79
CA HIS A 462 11.80 7.77 -41.51
C HIS A 462 10.93 7.64 -42.77
N ALA A 463 11.39 8.13 -43.93
CA ALA A 463 10.63 8.16 -45.17
C ALA A 463 10.87 6.95 -46.09
N LYS A 464 12.03 6.92 -46.76
CA LYS A 464 12.53 5.81 -47.58
C LYS A 464 14.03 6.03 -47.85
N PRO A 465 14.81 4.97 -48.11
CA PRO A 465 16.23 5.10 -48.43
C PRO A 465 16.53 6.14 -49.49
N ALA A 466 17.61 6.92 -49.30
CA ALA A 466 18.03 8.00 -50.21
C ALA A 466 18.21 7.52 -51.66
N SER A 467 18.64 6.26 -51.84
CA SER A 467 18.83 5.61 -53.14
C SER A 467 17.54 5.35 -53.93
N LEU A 468 16.38 5.49 -53.30
CA LEU A 468 15.06 5.31 -53.91
C LEU A 468 14.38 6.64 -54.30
N PHE A 469 15.07 7.77 -54.11
CA PHE A 469 14.64 9.06 -54.65
C PHE A 469 15.34 9.32 -55.98
N SER A 470 14.57 9.76 -56.99
CA SER A 470 15.14 10.24 -58.25
C SER A 470 15.95 11.51 -58.04
N ASP A 471 16.82 11.86 -59.00
CA ASP A 471 17.62 13.10 -58.93
C ASP A 471 16.76 14.37 -58.77
N GLU A 472 15.53 14.35 -59.30
CA GLU A 472 14.57 15.43 -59.16
C GLU A 472 13.89 15.45 -57.79
N GLU A 473 13.54 14.28 -57.24
CA GLU A 473 13.00 14.15 -55.89
C GLU A 473 14.03 14.54 -54.83
N GLN A 474 15.32 14.21 -55.03
CA GLN A 474 16.40 14.63 -54.13
C GLN A 474 16.57 16.15 -54.09
N LYS A 475 16.40 16.84 -55.24
CA LYS A 475 16.42 18.31 -55.30
C LYS A 475 15.23 18.91 -54.55
N THR A 476 14.04 18.35 -54.75
CA THR A 476 12.82 18.77 -54.04
C THR A 476 12.94 18.57 -52.53
N LEU A 477 13.50 17.42 -52.10
CA LEU A 477 13.76 17.15 -50.69
C LEU A 477 14.67 18.21 -50.06
N LYS A 478 15.79 18.51 -50.70
CA LYS A 478 16.73 19.53 -50.21
C LYS A 478 16.08 20.91 -50.09
N ALA A 479 15.32 21.32 -51.12
CA ALA A 479 14.60 22.58 -51.09
C ALA A 479 13.57 22.63 -49.95
N LEU A 480 12.81 21.55 -49.73
CA LEU A 480 11.83 21.42 -48.65
C LEU A 480 12.50 21.52 -47.26
N LEU A 481 13.57 20.76 -47.04
CA LEU A 481 14.30 20.75 -45.77
C LEU A 481 14.95 22.11 -45.47
N GLN A 482 15.44 22.80 -46.49
CA GLN A 482 15.94 24.17 -46.39
C GLN A 482 14.84 25.15 -45.98
N ALA A 483 13.62 24.99 -46.54
CA ALA A 483 12.49 25.88 -46.29
C ALA A 483 11.93 25.77 -44.86
N ILE A 484 12.04 24.60 -44.23
CA ILE A 484 11.67 24.39 -42.83
C ILE A 484 12.82 24.71 -41.85
N GLY A 485 13.93 25.28 -42.36
CA GLY A 485 15.10 25.63 -41.56
C GLY A 485 15.83 24.44 -40.94
N TYR A 486 15.67 23.23 -41.50
CA TYR A 486 16.24 21.99 -40.95
C TYR A 486 15.83 21.71 -39.48
N ASN A 487 14.63 22.15 -39.07
CA ASN A 487 14.10 21.88 -37.73
C ASN A 487 13.84 20.38 -37.52
N THR A 488 14.47 19.79 -36.51
CA THR A 488 14.47 18.34 -36.26
C THR A 488 13.07 17.75 -36.06
N LEU A 489 12.22 18.42 -35.29
CA LEU A 489 10.84 17.97 -35.03
C LEU A 489 10.00 18.03 -36.30
N VAL A 490 9.98 19.17 -36.99
CA VAL A 490 9.21 19.36 -38.24
C VAL A 490 9.65 18.37 -39.31
N LEU A 491 10.96 18.18 -39.45
CA LEU A 491 11.54 17.24 -40.41
C LEU A 491 11.09 15.80 -40.14
N THR A 492 11.14 15.37 -38.88
CA THR A 492 10.74 14.00 -38.48
C THR A 492 9.24 13.78 -38.75
N LEU A 493 8.41 14.77 -38.43
CA LEU A 493 6.97 14.72 -38.67
C LEU A 493 6.67 14.66 -40.18
N LEU A 494 7.34 15.49 -41.00
CA LEU A 494 7.16 15.48 -42.46
C LEU A 494 7.63 14.16 -43.09
N ALA A 495 8.72 13.59 -42.60
CA ALA A 495 9.24 12.31 -43.09
C ALA A 495 8.27 11.16 -42.80
N LYS A 496 7.75 11.09 -41.58
CA LYS A 496 6.73 10.11 -41.18
C LYS A 496 5.44 10.29 -42.01
N ASN A 497 4.95 11.53 -42.14
CA ASN A 497 3.76 11.82 -42.95
C ASN A 497 3.95 11.43 -44.44
N TYR A 498 5.13 11.66 -44.99
CA TYR A 498 5.47 11.25 -46.36
C TYR A 498 5.54 9.72 -46.51
N HIS A 499 6.09 9.00 -45.53
CA HIS A 499 6.13 7.54 -45.51
C HIS A 499 4.71 6.95 -45.56
N GLU A 500 3.84 7.40 -44.66
CA GLU A 500 2.47 6.87 -44.52
C GLU A 500 1.63 7.11 -45.78
N ASN A 501 1.73 8.29 -46.38
CA ASN A 501 1.05 8.58 -47.65
C ASN A 501 1.51 7.68 -48.82
N ASN A 502 2.60 6.91 -48.66
CA ASN A 502 3.11 5.97 -49.64
C ASN A 502 2.98 4.50 -49.24
N TYR A 503 2.64 4.16 -47.99
CA TYR A 503 2.67 2.80 -47.46
C TYR A 503 1.60 1.89 -48.10
N ASN A 504 0.44 2.43 -48.51
CA ASN A 504 -0.68 1.64 -49.08
C ASN A 504 -1.38 2.29 -50.29
N ARG A 505 -0.72 3.20 -51.02
CA ARG A 505 -1.33 3.84 -52.21
C ARG A 505 -0.90 3.17 -53.52
N ILE A 506 -1.90 2.81 -54.34
CA ILE A 506 -1.70 2.38 -55.74
C ILE A 506 -1.06 3.52 -56.56
N LYS A 507 -1.46 4.76 -56.29
CA LYS A 507 -0.84 5.97 -56.87
C LYS A 507 0.20 6.51 -55.91
N LYS A 508 1.47 6.48 -56.32
CA LYS A 508 2.60 6.97 -55.51
C LYS A 508 2.41 8.45 -55.16
N TYR A 509 2.70 8.79 -53.90
CA TYR A 509 2.70 10.16 -53.37
C TYR A 509 4.13 10.70 -53.39
N HIS A 510 4.41 11.59 -54.33
CA HIS A 510 5.75 12.11 -54.57
C HIS A 510 6.06 13.29 -53.65
N LEU A 511 7.34 13.63 -53.47
CA LEU A 511 7.72 14.81 -52.68
C LEU A 511 7.15 16.11 -53.26
N ALA A 512 6.87 16.13 -54.56
CA ALA A 512 6.18 17.24 -55.22
C ALA A 512 4.74 17.40 -54.73
N ASP A 513 4.06 16.29 -54.40
CA ASP A 513 2.69 16.31 -53.86
C ASP A 513 2.70 16.86 -52.42
N LEU A 514 3.64 16.40 -51.57
CA LEU A 514 3.85 16.95 -50.23
C LEU A 514 4.14 18.45 -50.24
N LEU A 515 5.01 18.88 -51.14
CA LEU A 515 5.31 20.30 -51.31
C LEU A 515 4.08 21.08 -51.80
N HIS A 516 3.28 20.50 -52.71
CA HIS A 516 2.06 21.12 -53.18
C HIS A 516 1.02 21.29 -52.06
N ASP A 517 0.83 20.28 -51.23
CA ASP A 517 -0.12 20.29 -50.11
C ASP A 517 0.27 21.36 -49.05
N LEU A 518 1.56 21.48 -48.72
CA LEU A 518 2.04 22.56 -47.85
C LEU A 518 1.81 23.94 -48.48
N GLN A 519 1.93 24.06 -49.80
CA GLN A 519 1.74 25.33 -50.53
C GLN A 519 0.27 25.74 -50.65
N THR A 520 -0.65 24.79 -50.81
CA THR A 520 -2.10 25.07 -50.83
C THR A 520 -2.59 25.54 -49.46
N GLN A 521 -2.01 25.03 -48.37
CA GLN A 521 -2.21 25.52 -47.00
C GLN A 521 -1.56 26.90 -46.73
N GLY A 522 -0.92 27.51 -47.73
CA GLY A 522 -0.38 28.85 -47.65
C GLY A 522 1.11 28.94 -47.27
N LEU A 523 1.76 27.80 -47.01
CA LEU A 523 3.15 27.72 -46.51
C LEU A 523 4.15 27.55 -47.66
N LEU A 524 5.43 27.85 -47.42
CA LEU A 524 6.56 27.56 -48.33
C LEU A 524 6.39 28.04 -49.80
N LYS A 525 5.67 29.14 -50.03
CA LYS A 525 5.43 29.69 -51.39
C LYS A 525 6.73 30.17 -52.05
N VAL A 526 6.81 30.08 -53.38
CA VAL A 526 7.97 30.56 -54.15
C VAL A 526 8.02 32.11 -54.10
N PRO A 527 9.16 32.72 -53.71
CA PRO A 527 9.32 34.18 -53.65
C PRO A 527 9.15 34.81 -55.05
N LYS A 528 8.18 35.72 -55.19
CA LYS A 528 8.07 36.58 -56.37
C LYS A 528 9.14 37.68 -56.28
N THR A 529 10.34 37.43 -56.83
CA THR A 529 11.43 38.36 -57.26
C THR A 529 12.81 38.24 -56.61
N ARG A 530 13.84 37.86 -57.40
CA ARG A 530 15.04 38.67 -57.73
C ARG A 530 15.90 37.99 -58.81
N LYS A 531 16.10 38.69 -59.94
CA LYS A 531 17.16 38.44 -60.93
C LYS A 531 18.39 39.26 -60.50
N VAL A 532 19.56 38.63 -60.25
CA VAL A 532 20.91 39.17 -60.55
C VAL A 532 21.86 37.97 -60.77
N SER A 533 22.84 38.16 -61.66
CA SER A 533 23.70 37.20 -62.37
C SER A 533 24.95 36.70 -61.65
N SER A 534 25.33 35.45 -61.96
CA SER A 534 26.63 34.96 -62.48
C SER A 534 27.18 33.71 -61.77
N ASP A 535 27.36 32.70 -62.61
CA ASP A 535 28.03 31.39 -62.52
C ASP A 535 27.59 30.28 -61.54
N TYR A 536 27.03 29.24 -62.17
CA TYR A 536 26.64 27.88 -61.75
C TYR A 536 25.50 27.71 -60.72
N GLY A 537 24.27 27.51 -61.25
CA GLY A 537 23.17 26.76 -60.60
C GLY A 537 21.84 27.52 -60.39
N HIS A 538 20.88 27.39 -61.30
CA HIS A 538 19.58 28.10 -61.27
C HIS A 538 18.46 27.45 -60.42
N ARG A 539 17.80 28.29 -59.59
CA ARG A 539 16.35 28.43 -59.26
C ARG A 539 15.54 27.26 -58.65
N TYR A 540 15.57 27.10 -57.31
CA TYR A 540 14.48 26.53 -56.48
C TYR A 540 14.53 27.07 -55.03
N GLY A 541 14.21 28.35 -54.80
CA GLY A 541 14.12 28.89 -53.43
C GLY A 541 12.68 28.89 -52.93
N LEU A 542 12.35 28.11 -51.90
CA LEU A 542 11.06 28.19 -51.19
C LEU A 542 11.15 29.23 -50.06
N ALA A 543 10.04 29.90 -49.71
CA ALA A 543 10.01 30.80 -48.55
C ALA A 543 10.07 30.01 -47.23
N ARG A 544 10.77 30.54 -46.21
CA ARG A 544 10.86 29.93 -44.88
C ARG A 544 9.54 30.10 -44.11
N ALA A 545 9.13 29.10 -43.32
CA ALA A 545 7.99 29.17 -42.41
C ALA A 545 8.38 28.70 -41.00
N GLU A 546 7.69 29.23 -39.97
CA GLU A 546 7.97 28.91 -38.56
C GLU A 546 7.53 27.48 -38.18
N PRO A 547 8.32 26.74 -37.38
CA PRO A 547 8.01 25.37 -36.97
C PRO A 547 6.64 25.16 -36.35
N GLU A 548 6.18 26.05 -35.45
CA GLU A 548 4.86 25.92 -34.82
C GLU A 548 3.73 26.07 -35.85
N VAL A 549 3.91 26.92 -36.86
CA VAL A 549 2.92 27.15 -37.93
C VAL A 549 2.86 25.94 -38.86
N ILE A 550 4.01 25.33 -39.17
CA ILE A 550 4.07 24.11 -39.97
C ILE A 550 3.41 22.95 -39.21
N ILE A 551 3.72 22.74 -37.92
CA ILE A 551 3.10 21.68 -37.10
C ILE A 551 1.58 21.90 -36.98
N ALA A 552 1.14 23.14 -36.73
CA ALA A 552 -0.28 23.45 -36.64
C ALA A 552 -1.04 23.28 -37.97
N ALA A 553 -0.38 23.47 -39.12
CA ALA A 553 -0.95 23.24 -40.44
C ALA A 553 -0.95 21.74 -40.85
N MET A 554 0.03 20.97 -40.37
CA MET A 554 0.10 19.53 -40.58
C MET A 554 -0.97 18.76 -39.79
N TYR A 555 -1.26 19.20 -38.57
CA TYR A 555 -2.22 18.57 -37.67
C TYR A 555 -3.56 19.32 -37.69
N ASP A 556 -4.23 19.28 -38.83
CA ASP A 556 -5.62 19.70 -38.95
C ASP A 556 -6.53 18.65 -38.30
N ILE A 557 -7.41 19.09 -37.39
CA ILE A 557 -8.37 18.21 -36.70
C ILE A 557 -9.70 18.10 -37.48
N SER A 558 -9.97 18.99 -38.44
CA SER A 558 -11.18 18.93 -39.28
C SER A 558 -11.41 17.61 -40.04
N PRO A 559 -10.39 16.86 -40.49
CA PRO A 559 -10.58 15.55 -41.13
C PRO A 559 -10.71 14.38 -40.15
N LEU A 560 -10.68 14.58 -38.83
CA LEU A 560 -10.89 13.52 -37.85
C LEU A 560 -12.39 13.19 -37.71
N SER A 561 -12.70 11.90 -37.60
CA SER A 561 -14.05 11.46 -37.26
C SER A 561 -14.41 11.86 -35.82
N PRO A 562 -15.70 11.93 -35.45
CA PRO A 562 -16.08 12.18 -34.05
C PRO A 562 -15.50 11.17 -33.06
N ALA A 563 -15.37 9.89 -33.44
CA ALA A 563 -14.78 8.86 -32.61
C ALA A 563 -13.27 9.07 -32.43
N GLU A 564 -12.56 9.42 -33.51
CA GLU A 564 -11.13 9.74 -33.47
C GLU A 564 -10.85 10.96 -32.59
N LEU A 565 -11.65 12.02 -32.73
CA LEU A 565 -11.52 13.23 -31.93
C LEU A 565 -11.84 12.96 -30.46
N ARG A 566 -12.84 12.11 -30.15
CA ARG A 566 -13.16 11.67 -28.79
C ARG A 566 -11.99 10.99 -28.10
N ILE A 567 -11.46 9.91 -28.69
CA ILE A 567 -10.34 9.14 -28.10
C ILE A 567 -9.12 10.03 -27.96
N LEU A 568 -8.80 10.82 -28.99
CA LEU A 568 -7.61 11.66 -28.98
C LEU A 568 -7.71 12.79 -27.95
N THR A 569 -8.90 13.33 -27.71
CA THR A 569 -9.15 14.33 -26.67
C THR A 569 -9.03 13.72 -25.27
N ASN A 570 -9.60 12.53 -25.05
CA ASN A 570 -9.46 11.81 -23.78
C ASN A 570 -7.99 11.47 -23.49
N LEU A 571 -7.22 11.04 -24.50
CA LEU A 571 -5.77 10.83 -24.36
C LEU A 571 -4.99 12.13 -24.09
N ALA A 572 -5.48 13.27 -24.57
CA ALA A 572 -4.81 14.56 -24.40
C ALA A 572 -4.89 15.12 -22.97
N VAL A 573 -5.89 14.70 -22.19
CA VAL A 573 -6.07 15.11 -20.78
C VAL A 573 -5.42 14.15 -19.78
N LEU A 574 -4.86 13.03 -20.26
CA LEU A 574 -4.11 12.05 -19.49
C LEU A 574 -2.61 12.36 -19.47
N PRO A 575 -1.85 11.83 -18.48
CA PRO A 575 -0.41 12.04 -18.42
C PRO A 575 0.29 11.60 -19.72
N PRO A 576 1.37 12.28 -20.17
CA PRO A 576 2.11 11.98 -21.39
C PRO A 576 3.00 10.72 -21.26
N GLU A 577 2.42 9.64 -20.76
CA GLU A 577 3.08 8.38 -20.44
C GLU A 577 2.68 7.28 -21.43
N GLN A 578 3.28 6.11 -21.28
CA GLN A 578 2.90 4.91 -22.02
C GLN A 578 1.77 4.23 -21.26
N ILE A 579 0.59 4.14 -21.89
CA ILE A 579 -0.60 3.54 -21.28
C ILE A 579 -0.86 2.21 -21.98
N SER A 580 -0.99 1.12 -21.22
CA SER A 580 -1.37 -0.17 -21.81
C SER A 580 -2.81 -0.14 -22.32
N PHE A 581 -3.12 -0.91 -23.36
CA PHE A 581 -4.47 -0.97 -23.91
C PHE A 581 -5.47 -1.49 -22.88
N ALA A 582 -5.11 -2.48 -22.06
CA ALA A 582 -5.98 -3.00 -21.00
C ALA A 582 -6.36 -1.89 -19.99
N GLN A 583 -5.39 -1.07 -19.59
CA GLN A 583 -5.63 0.08 -18.72
C GLN A 583 -6.47 1.16 -19.41
N LEU A 584 -6.17 1.47 -20.67
CA LEU A 584 -6.90 2.48 -21.44
C LEU A 584 -8.34 2.04 -21.71
N ALA A 585 -8.57 0.77 -22.03
CA ALA A 585 -9.88 0.17 -22.26
C ALA A 585 -10.69 0.15 -20.97
N ALA A 586 -10.08 -0.21 -19.84
CA ALA A 586 -10.73 -0.11 -18.53
C ALA A 586 -11.09 1.35 -18.20
N LEU A 587 -10.22 2.30 -18.52
CA LEU A 587 -10.40 3.71 -18.18
C LEU A 587 -11.44 4.45 -19.03
N LEU A 588 -11.45 4.18 -20.34
CA LEU A 588 -12.27 4.90 -21.33
C LEU A 588 -13.47 4.09 -21.84
N GLU A 589 -13.70 2.88 -21.32
CA GLU A 589 -14.69 1.92 -21.82
C GLU A 589 -14.57 1.71 -23.34
N LEU A 590 -13.33 1.49 -23.81
CA LEU A 590 -13.12 1.22 -25.23
C LEU A 590 -13.77 -0.10 -25.62
N ASP A 591 -14.52 -0.09 -26.72
CA ASP A 591 -15.11 -1.29 -27.31
C ASP A 591 -14.24 -1.84 -28.47
N GLU A 592 -14.65 -2.97 -29.06
CA GLU A 592 -13.95 -3.55 -30.21
C GLU A 592 -13.86 -2.58 -31.41
N SER A 593 -14.82 -1.66 -31.55
CA SER A 593 -14.80 -0.67 -32.63
C SER A 593 -13.78 0.45 -32.39
N ASP A 594 -13.44 0.74 -31.13
CA ASP A 594 -12.42 1.71 -30.75
C ASP A 594 -10.98 1.21 -31.01
N GLU A 595 -10.75 -0.10 -31.14
CA GLU A 595 -9.45 -0.64 -31.55
C GLU A 595 -9.12 -0.20 -33.00
N ASP A 596 -10.12 -0.23 -33.88
CA ASP A 596 -9.97 0.27 -35.26
C ASP A 596 -9.69 1.77 -35.28
N VAL A 597 -10.36 2.54 -34.41
CA VAL A 597 -10.14 3.99 -34.26
C VAL A 597 -8.73 4.29 -33.78
N LEU A 598 -8.21 3.54 -32.80
CA LEU A 598 -6.82 3.67 -32.34
C LEU A 598 -5.82 3.31 -33.44
N ASN A 599 -6.08 2.23 -34.20
CA ASN A 599 -5.26 1.87 -35.34
C ASN A 599 -5.28 2.95 -36.44
N ASP A 600 -6.42 3.61 -36.65
CA ASP A 600 -6.55 4.71 -37.62
C ASP A 600 -5.87 5.99 -37.14
N LEU A 601 -5.99 6.36 -35.86
CA LEU A 601 -5.23 7.45 -35.24
C LEU A 601 -3.72 7.21 -35.33
N TYR A 602 -3.28 5.96 -35.15
CA TYR A 602 -1.89 5.55 -35.32
C TYR A 602 -1.42 5.68 -36.77
N ARG A 603 -2.20 5.14 -37.73
CA ARG A 603 -1.92 5.26 -39.17
C ARG A 603 -1.85 6.73 -39.61
N LYS A 604 -2.70 7.59 -39.02
CA LYS A 604 -2.72 9.04 -39.26
C LYS A 604 -1.59 9.79 -38.53
N GLY A 605 -0.81 9.12 -37.67
CA GLY A 605 0.34 9.69 -36.97
C GLY A 605 0.00 10.62 -35.80
N TRP A 606 -1.19 10.46 -35.20
CA TRP A 606 -1.62 11.20 -34.01
C TRP A 606 -1.16 10.57 -32.70
N ILE A 607 -1.01 9.24 -32.69
CA ILE A 607 -0.53 8.45 -31.55
C ILE A 607 0.55 7.46 -32.03
N ASP A 608 1.42 7.06 -31.12
CA ASP A 608 2.35 5.95 -31.32
C ASP A 608 1.76 4.68 -30.69
N LEU A 609 1.64 3.60 -31.47
CA LEU A 609 1.28 2.26 -30.98
C LEU A 609 2.51 1.35 -31.03
N ARG A 610 2.79 0.67 -29.92
CA ARG A 610 3.78 -0.41 -29.88
C ARG A 610 3.07 -1.74 -29.62
N LYS A 611 3.30 -2.72 -30.48
CA LYS A 611 2.89 -4.11 -30.29
C LYS A 611 4.11 -4.90 -29.80
N LYS A 612 4.31 -4.96 -28.49
CA LYS A 612 5.39 -5.77 -27.91
C LYS A 612 4.87 -6.41 -26.62
N GLU A 613 4.40 -7.65 -26.74
CA GLU A 613 3.73 -8.46 -25.71
C GLU A 613 2.37 -7.88 -25.23
N ASP A 614 2.25 -6.56 -25.01
CA ASP A 614 1.01 -5.80 -24.82
C ASP A 614 0.90 -4.63 -25.82
N LEU A 615 -0.33 -4.26 -26.22
CA LEU A 615 -0.58 -3.07 -27.02
C LEU A 615 -0.43 -1.83 -26.12
N VAL A 616 0.55 -0.96 -26.42
CA VAL A 616 0.80 0.26 -25.64
C VAL A 616 0.54 1.48 -26.51
N VAL A 617 -0.25 2.41 -25.96
CA VAL A 617 -0.61 3.68 -26.58
C VAL A 617 0.23 4.81 -25.99
N LYS A 618 0.78 5.67 -26.84
CA LYS A 618 1.46 6.90 -26.42
C LYS A 618 1.02 8.08 -27.29
N ILE A 619 0.67 9.19 -26.65
CA ILE A 619 0.43 10.46 -27.32
C ILE A 619 1.62 11.40 -27.10
N SER A 620 2.02 12.15 -28.14
CA SER A 620 3.11 13.12 -28.03
C SER A 620 2.62 14.38 -27.29
N PRO A 621 3.41 14.99 -26.37
CA PRO A 621 3.03 16.24 -25.72
C PRO A 621 2.69 17.38 -26.70
N VAL A 622 3.33 17.38 -27.88
CA VAL A 622 3.02 18.35 -28.95
C VAL A 622 1.61 18.13 -29.50
N VAL A 623 1.21 16.87 -29.68
CA VAL A 623 -0.14 16.51 -30.13
C VAL A 623 -1.15 16.85 -29.04
N GLN A 624 -0.87 16.51 -27.77
CA GLN A 624 -1.74 16.88 -26.65
C GLN A 624 -1.99 18.39 -26.61
N ALA A 625 -0.93 19.21 -26.70
CA ALA A 625 -1.05 20.67 -26.69
C ALA A 625 -1.86 21.21 -27.89
N VAL A 626 -1.70 20.61 -29.09
CA VAL A 626 -2.48 20.97 -30.27
C VAL A 626 -3.96 20.64 -30.07
N ILE A 627 -4.27 19.47 -29.51
CA ILE A 627 -5.66 19.03 -29.27
C ILE A 627 -6.33 19.87 -28.19
N LEU A 628 -5.66 20.08 -27.05
CA LEU A 628 -6.19 20.92 -25.96
C LEU A 628 -6.49 22.35 -26.43
N ARG A 629 -5.65 22.91 -27.32
CA ARG A 629 -5.86 24.26 -27.87
C ARG A 629 -6.90 24.32 -28.98
N LYS A 630 -6.87 23.37 -29.92
CA LYS A 630 -7.79 23.41 -31.09
C LYS A 630 -9.19 22.91 -30.76
N ASN A 631 -9.34 22.11 -29.71
CA ASN A 631 -10.62 21.57 -29.24
C ASN A 631 -11.08 22.21 -27.92
N GLU A 632 -10.54 23.37 -27.53
CA GLU A 632 -10.80 24.03 -26.24
C GLU A 632 -12.31 24.21 -25.96
N GLU A 633 -13.07 24.68 -26.96
CA GLU A 633 -14.51 24.94 -26.83
C GLU A 633 -15.36 23.68 -26.60
N ASN A 634 -14.94 22.51 -27.10
CA ASN A 634 -15.68 21.24 -26.95
C ASN A 634 -15.00 20.29 -25.96
N LEU A 635 -13.95 20.75 -25.27
CA LEU A 635 -13.09 19.90 -24.45
C LEU A 635 -13.88 19.25 -23.31
N PHE A 636 -14.74 20.04 -22.64
CA PHE A 636 -15.59 19.54 -21.55
C PHE A 636 -16.57 18.50 -22.05
N GLU A 637 -17.39 18.83 -23.06
CA GLU A 637 -18.41 17.92 -23.59
C GLU A 637 -17.81 16.62 -24.13
N THR A 638 -16.61 16.67 -24.71
CA THR A 638 -15.89 15.47 -25.17
C THR A 638 -15.42 14.60 -23.99
N CYS A 639 -14.92 15.22 -22.91
CA CYS A 639 -14.44 14.52 -21.72
C CYS A 639 -15.56 14.17 -20.74
N ARG A 640 -16.77 14.73 -20.88
CA ARG A 640 -17.86 14.57 -19.92
C ARG A 640 -18.24 13.10 -19.67
N PRO A 641 -18.39 12.22 -20.69
CA PRO A 641 -18.62 10.80 -20.45
C PRO A 641 -17.49 10.15 -19.63
N PHE A 642 -16.24 10.54 -19.89
CA PHE A 642 -15.08 10.04 -19.17
C PHE A 642 -15.06 10.50 -17.70
N ILE A 643 -15.41 11.77 -17.43
CA ILE A 643 -15.56 12.32 -16.07
C ILE A 643 -16.64 11.56 -15.29
N THR A 644 -17.80 11.33 -15.91
CA THR A 644 -18.89 10.55 -15.31
C THR A 644 -18.46 9.12 -15.00
N HIS A 645 -17.76 8.46 -15.93
CA HIS A 645 -17.28 7.10 -15.73
C HIS A 645 -16.27 7.00 -14.58
N LEU A 646 -15.29 7.90 -14.52
CA LEU A 646 -14.35 7.98 -13.40
C LEU A 646 -15.09 8.14 -12.08
N THR A 647 -16.06 9.05 -12.03
CA THR A 647 -16.90 9.28 -10.84
C THR A 647 -17.57 7.99 -10.38
N THR A 648 -18.22 7.25 -11.28
CA THR A 648 -18.86 5.97 -10.95
C THR A 648 -17.86 4.93 -10.46
N ARG A 649 -16.63 4.89 -11.01
CA ARG A 649 -15.59 3.99 -10.50
C ARG A 649 -15.16 4.30 -9.07
N PHE A 650 -15.03 5.58 -8.72
CA PHE A 650 -14.79 5.98 -7.32
C PHE A 650 -15.92 5.55 -6.38
N GLU A 651 -17.15 5.40 -6.88
CA GLU A 651 -18.31 4.99 -6.07
C GLU A 651 -18.44 3.47 -5.91
N LEU A 652 -17.99 2.68 -6.90
CA LEU A 652 -18.21 1.23 -6.94
C LEU A 652 -16.99 0.39 -6.52
N LEU A 653 -15.78 0.93 -6.63
CA LEU A 653 -14.54 0.18 -6.42
C LEU A 653 -13.94 0.41 -5.03
N ASN A 654 -13.25 -0.61 -4.50
CA ASN A 654 -12.49 -0.48 -3.26
C ASN A 654 -11.22 0.37 -3.46
N HIS A 655 -10.61 0.84 -2.37
CA HIS A 655 -9.46 1.76 -2.43
C HIS A 655 -8.29 1.21 -3.25
N THR A 656 -8.07 -0.11 -3.24
CA THR A 656 -6.97 -0.75 -3.97
C THR A 656 -7.15 -0.65 -5.49
N ALA A 657 -8.38 -0.83 -5.98
CA ALA A 657 -8.70 -0.70 -7.40
C ALA A 657 -8.79 0.78 -7.86
N VAL A 658 -9.11 1.70 -6.95
CA VAL A 658 -9.19 3.15 -7.25
C VAL A 658 -7.81 3.82 -7.32
N GLN A 659 -6.79 3.27 -6.64
CA GLN A 659 -5.46 3.86 -6.53
C GLN A 659 -4.80 4.13 -7.89
N GLU A 660 -4.95 3.24 -8.88
CA GLU A 660 -4.40 3.44 -10.23
C GLU A 660 -5.05 4.63 -10.95
N PHE A 661 -6.35 4.83 -10.75
CA PHE A 661 -7.10 5.91 -11.40
C PHE A 661 -6.94 7.26 -10.70
N ALA A 662 -6.54 7.28 -9.44
CA ALA A 662 -6.44 8.51 -8.64
C ALA A 662 -5.46 9.54 -9.24
N GLU A 663 -4.28 9.10 -9.68
CA GLU A 663 -3.28 10.01 -10.26
C GLU A 663 -3.69 10.52 -11.66
N TRP A 664 -4.38 9.68 -12.46
CA TRP A 664 -4.92 10.11 -13.75
C TRP A 664 -6.08 11.08 -13.59
N THR A 665 -6.97 10.82 -12.63
CA THR A 665 -8.08 11.71 -12.25
C THR A 665 -7.55 13.05 -11.77
N ARG A 666 -6.52 13.03 -10.91
CA ARG A 666 -5.79 14.23 -10.49
C ARG A 666 -5.25 15.02 -11.67
N HIS A 667 -4.58 14.35 -12.62
CA HIS A 667 -4.04 15.03 -13.78
C HIS A 667 -5.15 15.66 -14.64
N LEU A 668 -6.22 14.92 -14.92
CA LEU A 668 -7.39 15.40 -15.64
C LEU A 668 -7.99 16.66 -14.97
N ILE A 669 -8.20 16.62 -13.65
CA ILE A 669 -8.77 17.75 -12.89
C ILE A 669 -7.86 18.99 -12.97
N LEU A 670 -6.54 18.81 -12.96
CA LEU A 670 -5.55 19.89 -13.04
C LEU A 670 -5.35 20.43 -14.46
N THR A 671 -5.59 19.60 -15.48
CA THR A 671 -5.44 19.94 -16.90
C THR A 671 -6.66 20.69 -17.42
N LEU A 672 -7.87 20.19 -17.15
CA LEU A 672 -9.11 20.78 -17.67
C LEU A 672 -9.45 22.14 -17.04
N LYS A 673 -9.15 22.33 -15.74
CA LYS A 673 -9.42 23.58 -14.99
C LYS A 673 -10.84 24.16 -15.17
N MET A 674 -11.82 23.31 -15.43
CA MET A 674 -13.21 23.70 -15.63
C MET A 674 -13.92 23.91 -14.29
N GLU A 675 -14.90 24.80 -14.30
CA GLU A 675 -15.69 25.21 -13.12
C GLU A 675 -17.13 24.69 -13.20
N GLU A 676 -17.29 23.43 -13.61
CA GLU A 676 -18.59 22.75 -13.76
C GLU A 676 -18.88 21.82 -12.58
N ASP A 677 -20.16 21.57 -12.28
CA ASP A 677 -20.61 20.77 -11.14
C ASP A 677 -20.11 19.31 -11.19
N GLU A 678 -20.04 18.69 -12.38
CA GLU A 678 -19.50 17.34 -12.54
C GLU A 678 -18.00 17.27 -12.18
N MET A 679 -17.24 18.33 -12.49
CA MET A 679 -15.83 18.43 -12.12
C MET A 679 -15.63 18.67 -10.63
N ALA A 680 -16.52 19.44 -10.01
CA ALA A 680 -16.55 19.61 -8.56
C ALA A 680 -16.82 18.26 -7.88
N TYR A 681 -17.81 17.51 -8.36
CA TYR A 681 -18.18 16.22 -7.80
C TYR A 681 -17.06 15.19 -7.93
N LEU A 682 -16.43 15.08 -9.10
CA LEU A 682 -15.25 14.21 -9.29
C LEU A 682 -14.08 14.63 -8.37
N SER A 683 -13.87 15.93 -8.18
CA SER A 683 -12.86 16.43 -7.23
C SER A 683 -13.18 16.03 -5.79
N LEU A 684 -14.46 16.06 -5.40
CA LEU A 684 -14.91 15.62 -4.08
C LEU A 684 -14.68 14.11 -3.87
N LYS A 685 -14.95 13.28 -4.88
CA LYS A 685 -14.66 11.82 -4.83
C LYS A 685 -13.17 11.51 -4.70
N LEU A 686 -12.34 12.22 -5.46
CA LEU A 686 -10.89 12.12 -5.32
C LEU A 686 -10.43 12.58 -3.93
N ALA A 687 -11.06 13.60 -3.36
CA ALA A 687 -10.77 14.05 -2.00
C ALA A 687 -11.15 13.02 -0.94
N ASP A 688 -12.31 12.36 -1.07
CA ASP A 688 -12.74 11.27 -0.20
C ASP A 688 -11.72 10.11 -0.22
N PHE A 689 -11.23 9.73 -1.41
CA PHE A 689 -10.15 8.75 -1.56
C PHE A 689 -8.85 9.17 -0.84
N TYR A 690 -8.43 10.43 -1.01
CA TYR A 690 -7.24 10.92 -0.31
C TYR A 690 -7.42 10.98 1.20
N ARG A 691 -8.63 11.26 1.68
CA ARG A 691 -8.96 11.24 3.11
C ARG A 691 -8.83 9.83 3.68
N GLU A 692 -9.37 8.84 2.97
CA GLU A 692 -9.34 7.43 3.38
C GLU A 692 -7.94 6.83 3.32
N THR A 693 -7.11 7.25 2.36
CA THR A 693 -5.70 6.84 2.26
C THR A 693 -4.77 7.63 3.20
N GLY A 694 -5.31 8.53 4.03
CA GLY A 694 -4.55 9.32 5.00
C GLY A 694 -3.80 10.53 4.43
N ASN A 695 -3.94 10.83 3.14
CA ASN A 695 -3.38 12.00 2.48
C ASN A 695 -4.26 13.25 2.71
N LEU A 696 -4.42 13.64 3.98
CA LEU A 696 -5.39 14.65 4.41
C LEU A 696 -5.15 16.04 3.79
N GLU A 697 -3.90 16.41 3.48
CA GLU A 697 -3.59 17.68 2.80
C GLU A 697 -4.13 17.72 1.37
N LEU A 698 -3.94 16.64 0.60
CA LEU A 698 -4.49 16.54 -0.76
C LEU A 698 -6.01 16.53 -0.72
N ALA A 699 -6.60 15.80 0.23
CA ALA A 699 -8.04 15.81 0.46
C ALA A 699 -8.56 17.25 0.65
N ILE A 700 -7.97 18.03 1.56
CA ILE A 700 -8.34 19.44 1.76
C ILE A 700 -8.27 20.24 0.45
N SER A 701 -7.18 20.09 -0.32
CA SER A 701 -7.01 20.86 -1.56
C SER A 701 -8.12 20.59 -2.59
N PHE A 702 -8.55 19.34 -2.73
CA PHE A 702 -9.60 18.97 -3.67
C PHE A 702 -11.00 19.29 -3.14
N VAL A 703 -11.27 19.17 -1.83
CA VAL A 703 -12.53 19.66 -1.25
C VAL A 703 -12.64 21.17 -1.38
N GLN A 704 -11.57 21.93 -1.16
CA GLN A 704 -11.57 23.39 -1.36
C GLN A 704 -11.84 23.78 -2.81
N LYS A 705 -11.25 23.05 -3.76
CA LYS A 705 -11.55 23.25 -5.19
C LYS A 705 -13.03 22.98 -5.50
N SER A 706 -13.55 21.85 -5.03
CA SER A 706 -14.98 21.50 -5.18
C SER A 706 -15.89 22.55 -4.54
N SER A 707 -15.57 22.98 -3.32
CA SER A 707 -16.30 24.01 -2.57
C SER A 707 -16.35 25.34 -3.33
N SER A 708 -15.22 25.78 -3.89
CA SER A 708 -15.17 27.01 -4.67
C SER A 708 -16.00 26.94 -5.95
N ILE A 709 -16.11 25.76 -6.59
CA ILE A 709 -16.93 25.58 -7.79
C ILE A 709 -18.40 25.61 -7.40
N TYR A 710 -18.82 24.82 -6.40
CA TYR A 710 -20.22 24.80 -5.95
C TYR A 710 -20.70 26.14 -5.42
N GLN A 711 -19.81 26.95 -4.84
CA GLN A 711 -20.14 28.32 -4.46
C GLN A 711 -20.38 29.23 -5.68
N LYS A 712 -19.66 29.03 -6.79
CA LYS A 712 -19.82 29.81 -8.03
C LYS A 712 -21.04 29.36 -8.86
N THR A 713 -21.37 28.08 -8.82
CA THR A 713 -22.53 27.52 -9.52
C THR A 713 -23.83 27.63 -8.71
N ASP A 714 -23.79 28.31 -7.55
CA ASP A 714 -24.91 28.48 -6.61
C ASP A 714 -25.53 27.14 -6.15
N ASN A 715 -24.72 26.07 -6.07
CA ASN A 715 -25.14 24.77 -5.59
C ASN A 715 -24.94 24.65 -4.07
N SER A 716 -25.83 25.30 -3.32
CA SER A 716 -25.75 25.38 -1.85
C SER A 716 -25.75 24.02 -1.14
N TYR A 717 -26.42 23.00 -1.67
CA TYR A 717 -26.44 21.66 -1.08
C TYR A 717 -25.06 21.00 -1.15
N ASN A 718 -24.45 20.95 -2.34
CA ASN A 718 -23.12 20.35 -2.46
C ASN A 718 -22.02 21.22 -1.82
N TYR A 719 -22.24 22.53 -1.73
CA TYR A 719 -21.38 23.42 -0.94
C TYR A 719 -21.41 23.06 0.56
N SER A 720 -22.58 22.75 1.14
CA SER A 720 -22.70 22.31 2.53
C SER A 720 -21.99 20.96 2.75
N VAL A 721 -22.13 20.01 1.83
CA VAL A 721 -21.37 18.75 1.85
C VAL A 721 -19.85 18.99 1.87
N CYS A 722 -19.35 19.95 1.09
CA CYS A 722 -17.92 20.31 1.12
C CYS A 722 -17.49 20.89 2.48
N LEU A 723 -18.33 21.72 3.11
CA LEU A 723 -18.05 22.27 4.45
C LEU A 723 -18.02 21.16 5.51
N GLU A 724 -18.97 20.22 5.47
CA GLU A 724 -18.98 19.04 6.34
C GLU A 724 -17.70 18.21 6.16
N ARG A 725 -17.27 17.97 4.91
CA ARG A 725 -16.03 17.23 4.62
C ARG A 725 -14.80 17.95 5.15
N LEU A 726 -14.70 19.27 4.95
CA LEU A 726 -13.61 20.07 5.53
C LEU A 726 -13.60 19.97 7.06
N GLY A 727 -14.77 20.11 7.70
CA GLY A 727 -14.90 19.96 9.15
C GLY A 727 -14.41 18.59 9.63
N SER A 728 -14.85 17.51 8.97
CA SER A 728 -14.45 16.15 9.28
C SER A 728 -12.94 15.90 9.07
N ILE A 729 -12.33 16.45 8.01
CA ILE A 729 -10.88 16.33 7.78
C ILE A 729 -10.08 17.14 8.81
N HIS A 730 -10.51 18.35 9.15
CA HIS A 730 -9.86 19.15 10.20
C HIS A 730 -9.98 18.49 11.59
N GLN A 731 -11.10 17.81 11.87
CA GLN A 731 -11.26 17.02 13.08
C GLN A 731 -10.27 15.84 13.11
N ALA A 732 -10.11 15.12 11.99
CA ALA A 732 -9.11 14.04 11.87
C ALA A 732 -7.67 14.54 12.05
N LEU A 733 -7.38 15.78 11.66
CA LEU A 733 -6.09 16.45 11.91
C LEU A 733 -5.91 16.96 13.35
N GLY A 734 -6.89 16.76 14.24
CA GLY A 734 -6.88 17.31 15.60
C GLY A 734 -7.04 18.84 15.66
N LYS A 735 -7.43 19.49 14.54
CA LYS A 735 -7.64 20.94 14.44
C LYS A 735 -9.09 21.28 14.83
N THR A 736 -9.45 20.99 16.08
CA THR A 736 -10.84 21.03 16.60
C THR A 736 -11.54 22.38 16.41
N ASP A 737 -10.84 23.50 16.57
CA ASP A 737 -11.42 24.84 16.38
C ASP A 737 -11.77 25.12 14.91
N GLN A 738 -10.94 24.65 13.97
CA GLN A 738 -11.22 24.79 12.54
C GLN A 738 -12.38 23.88 12.12
N ALA A 739 -12.43 22.66 12.65
CA ALA A 739 -13.55 21.75 12.43
C ALA A 739 -14.88 22.38 12.89
N LEU A 740 -14.88 23.00 14.07
CA LEU A 740 -16.04 23.72 14.60
C LEU A 740 -16.50 24.86 13.67
N ASP A 741 -15.59 25.68 13.15
CA ASP A 741 -15.93 26.77 12.22
C ASP A 741 -16.58 26.24 10.93
N PHE A 742 -16.04 25.15 10.36
CA PHE A 742 -16.63 24.52 9.18
C PHE A 742 -18.01 23.89 9.45
N PHE A 743 -18.18 23.18 10.58
CA PHE A 743 -19.47 22.61 10.94
C PHE A 743 -20.53 23.67 11.26
N GLN A 744 -20.13 24.82 11.81
CA GLN A 744 -21.05 25.96 12.02
C GLN A 744 -21.50 26.58 10.69
N LYS A 745 -20.60 26.72 9.72
CA LYS A 745 -20.94 27.19 8.37
C LYS A 745 -21.85 26.20 7.65
N ASP A 746 -21.56 24.90 7.75
CA ASP A 746 -22.42 23.84 7.20
C ASP A 746 -23.83 23.91 7.79
N LEU A 747 -23.94 24.02 9.12
CA LEU A 747 -25.24 24.16 9.79
C LEU A 747 -26.01 25.38 9.27
N GLN A 748 -25.36 26.54 9.12
CA GLN A 748 -26.02 27.74 8.61
C GLN A 748 -26.63 27.51 7.23
N VAL A 749 -25.87 26.92 6.30
CA VAL A 749 -26.34 26.66 4.93
C VAL A 749 -27.48 25.63 4.95
N THR A 750 -27.34 24.56 5.72
CA THR A 750 -28.33 23.49 5.79
C THR A 750 -29.63 23.92 6.48
N GLU A 751 -29.56 24.79 7.50
CA GLU A 751 -30.75 25.41 8.10
C GLU A 751 -31.48 26.33 7.13
N GLU A 752 -30.77 27.12 6.31
CA GLU A 752 -31.37 27.96 5.27
C GLU A 752 -32.06 27.09 4.21
N LEU A 753 -31.38 26.06 3.69
CA LEU A 753 -31.94 25.11 2.73
C LEU A 753 -33.21 24.41 3.24
N TYR A 754 -33.19 23.94 4.49
CA TYR A 754 -34.35 23.29 5.09
C TYR A 754 -35.49 24.27 5.37
N ARG A 755 -35.19 25.51 5.80
CA ARG A 755 -36.20 26.55 6.02
C ARG A 755 -36.97 26.87 4.73
N ASP A 756 -36.27 26.91 3.61
CA ASP A 756 -36.88 27.18 2.31
C ASP A 756 -37.68 25.98 1.78
N ASN A 757 -37.31 24.76 2.18
CA ASN A 757 -37.94 23.51 1.73
C ASN A 757 -38.21 22.52 2.89
N PRO A 758 -39.08 22.86 3.86
CA PRO A 758 -39.21 22.11 5.12
C PRO A 758 -39.83 20.71 4.98
N LYS A 759 -40.37 20.37 3.81
CA LYS A 759 -40.92 19.04 3.51
C LYS A 759 -39.92 18.12 2.82
N ASN A 760 -38.72 18.61 2.49
CA ASN A 760 -37.71 17.80 1.84
C ASN A 760 -36.98 16.93 2.89
N GLU A 761 -37.27 15.63 2.87
CA GLU A 761 -36.70 14.64 3.78
C GLU A 761 -35.16 14.60 3.73
N SER A 762 -34.57 14.75 2.54
CA SER A 762 -33.12 14.74 2.37
C SER A 762 -32.45 15.95 3.03
N LEU A 763 -33.09 17.12 2.99
CA LEU A 763 -32.59 18.33 3.65
C LEU A 763 -32.76 18.24 5.17
N LYS A 764 -33.87 17.65 5.62
CA LYS A 764 -34.09 17.37 7.05
C LYS A 764 -33.05 16.39 7.61
N ASN A 765 -32.75 15.34 6.85
CA ASN A 765 -31.69 14.39 7.19
C ASN A 765 -30.31 15.07 7.21
N GLY A 766 -30.01 15.92 6.21
CA GLY A 766 -28.80 16.74 6.21
C GLY A 766 -28.67 17.62 7.45
N LEU A 767 -29.77 18.28 7.86
CA LEU A 767 -29.79 19.12 9.06
C LEU A 767 -29.52 18.32 10.33
N ALA A 768 -30.10 17.12 10.45
CA ALA A 768 -29.82 16.22 11.56
C ALA A 768 -28.32 15.86 11.61
N ILE A 769 -27.71 15.53 10.46
CA ILE A 769 -26.26 15.24 10.38
C ILE A 769 -25.43 16.45 10.80
N SER A 770 -25.77 17.68 10.39
CA SER A 770 -25.06 18.89 10.84
C SER A 770 -25.13 19.07 12.36
N TYR A 771 -26.29 18.82 12.98
CA TYR A 771 -26.41 18.82 14.44
C TYR A 771 -25.59 17.72 15.10
N GLN A 772 -25.54 16.51 14.54
CA GLN A 772 -24.71 15.42 15.04
C GLN A 772 -23.21 15.79 15.07
N LYS A 773 -22.72 16.42 14.00
CA LYS A 773 -21.31 16.85 13.89
C LYS A 773 -20.98 17.92 14.93
N LEU A 774 -21.88 18.88 15.14
CA LEU A 774 -21.74 19.89 16.19
C LEU A 774 -21.81 19.28 17.59
N GLY A 775 -22.73 18.36 17.84
CA GLY A 775 -22.80 17.63 19.11
C GLY A 775 -21.48 16.92 19.42
N SER A 776 -20.94 16.20 18.43
CA SER A 776 -19.68 15.47 18.55
C SER A 776 -18.47 16.38 18.79
N ILE A 777 -18.36 17.50 18.08
CA ILE A 777 -17.23 18.44 18.28
C ILE A 777 -17.33 19.15 19.63
N HIS A 778 -18.54 19.49 20.09
CA HIS A 778 -18.75 20.07 21.42
C HIS A 778 -18.43 19.07 22.54
N GLN A 779 -18.75 17.79 22.35
CA GLN A 779 -18.37 16.71 23.27
C GLN A 779 -16.83 16.57 23.33
N ALA A 780 -16.14 16.59 22.19
CA ALA A 780 -14.67 16.56 22.13
C ALA A 780 -14.02 17.76 22.82
N LEU A 781 -14.68 18.92 22.80
CA LEU A 781 -14.27 20.13 23.53
C LEU A 781 -14.64 20.11 25.03
N GLY A 782 -15.25 19.03 25.53
CA GLY A 782 -15.71 18.92 26.92
C GLY A 782 -16.91 19.82 27.26
N LYS A 783 -17.61 20.34 26.25
CA LYS A 783 -18.78 21.23 26.41
C LYS A 783 -20.07 20.40 26.42
N THR A 784 -20.21 19.56 27.44
CA THR A 784 -21.23 18.51 27.55
C THR A 784 -22.67 19.03 27.41
N ASP A 785 -23.00 20.20 27.98
CA ASP A 785 -24.34 20.79 27.87
C ASP A 785 -24.69 21.24 26.43
N GLN A 786 -23.69 21.75 25.69
CA GLN A 786 -23.90 22.14 24.29
C GLN A 786 -24.02 20.92 23.39
N ALA A 787 -23.23 19.88 23.67
CA ALA A 787 -23.34 18.61 22.97
C ALA A 787 -24.74 17.99 23.15
N LEU A 788 -25.27 18.01 24.37
CA LEU A 788 -26.62 17.55 24.67
C LEU A 788 -27.70 18.31 23.89
N ASP A 789 -27.62 19.65 23.80
CA ASP A 789 -28.59 20.46 23.03
C ASP A 789 -28.60 20.07 21.55
N PHE A 790 -27.42 19.86 20.94
CA PHE A 790 -27.31 19.46 19.55
C PHE A 790 -27.77 18.01 19.31
N PHE A 791 -27.37 17.06 20.15
CA PHE A 791 -27.83 15.67 20.03
C PHE A 791 -29.34 15.55 20.24
N GLN A 792 -29.94 16.36 21.12
CA GLN A 792 -31.40 16.38 21.27
C GLN A 792 -32.09 16.86 19.99
N LYS A 793 -31.61 17.95 19.38
CA LYS A 793 -32.16 18.46 18.11
C LYS A 793 -32.02 17.45 16.97
N GLU A 794 -30.88 16.76 16.90
CA GLU A 794 -30.66 15.67 15.96
C GLU A 794 -31.69 14.54 16.16
N THR A 795 -31.83 14.06 17.40
CA THR A 795 -32.77 12.98 17.74
C THR A 795 -34.21 13.37 17.42
N ASP A 796 -34.64 14.59 17.77
CA ASP A 796 -35.99 15.08 17.47
C ASP A 796 -36.29 15.02 15.96
N LEU A 797 -35.32 15.41 15.11
CA LEU A 797 -35.47 15.33 13.65
C LEU A 797 -35.52 13.89 13.14
N PHE A 798 -34.68 13.00 13.66
CA PHE A 798 -34.71 11.58 13.28
C PHE A 798 -35.98 10.87 13.75
N GLU A 799 -36.51 11.20 14.91
CA GLU A 799 -37.79 10.67 15.39
C GLU A 799 -38.94 11.08 14.46
N GLU A 800 -38.97 12.33 14.01
CA GLU A 800 -39.95 12.78 13.03
C GLU A 800 -39.76 12.08 11.67
N LEU A 801 -38.53 12.01 11.16
CA LEU A 801 -38.22 11.33 9.89
C LEU A 801 -38.62 9.86 9.90
N TYR A 802 -38.31 9.15 10.99
CA TYR A 802 -38.65 7.75 11.16
C TYR A 802 -40.17 7.54 11.34
N ARG A 803 -40.85 8.43 12.07
CA ARG A 803 -42.31 8.38 12.21
C ARG A 803 -43.03 8.51 10.87
N ASP A 804 -42.53 9.40 10.01
CA ASP A 804 -43.10 9.60 8.66
C ASP A 804 -42.76 8.44 7.71
N ASN A 805 -41.60 7.78 7.92
CA ASN A 805 -41.09 6.70 7.07
C ASN A 805 -40.60 5.47 7.87
N PRO A 806 -41.48 4.75 8.59
CA PRO A 806 -41.09 3.73 9.56
C PRO A 806 -40.45 2.47 8.95
N LYS A 807 -40.54 2.30 7.62
CA LYS A 807 -39.93 1.18 6.90
C LYS A 807 -38.55 1.51 6.32
N ASN A 808 -38.09 2.76 6.44
CA ASN A 808 -36.79 3.15 5.92
C ASN A 808 -35.69 2.74 6.92
N GLU A 809 -34.97 1.67 6.58
CA GLU A 809 -33.90 1.10 7.39
C GLU A 809 -32.79 2.11 7.69
N SER A 810 -32.44 2.98 6.74
CA SER A 810 -31.41 4.00 6.94
C SER A 810 -31.82 5.03 7.99
N LEU A 811 -33.09 5.46 7.99
CA LEU A 811 -33.60 6.40 8.99
C LEU A 811 -33.71 5.74 10.37
N LYS A 812 -34.08 4.47 10.42
CA LYS A 812 -34.12 3.68 11.64
C LYS A 812 -32.72 3.52 12.25
N ASN A 813 -31.72 3.21 11.43
CA ASN A 813 -30.32 3.14 11.84
C ASN A 813 -29.81 4.50 12.33
N GLY A 814 -30.14 5.60 11.61
CA GLY A 814 -29.82 6.96 12.04
C GLY A 814 -30.41 7.31 13.41
N LEU A 815 -31.68 6.96 13.65
CA LEU A 815 -32.33 7.15 14.94
C LEU A 815 -31.67 6.34 16.06
N ALA A 816 -31.29 5.08 15.80
CA ALA A 816 -30.58 4.25 16.77
C ALA A 816 -29.23 4.88 17.18
N ILE A 817 -28.46 5.37 16.20
CA ILE A 817 -27.20 6.09 16.44
C ILE A 817 -27.44 7.36 17.25
N SER A 818 -28.52 8.10 16.97
CA SER A 818 -28.86 9.32 17.72
C SER A 818 -29.20 9.03 19.19
N TYR A 819 -29.99 7.99 19.46
CA TYR A 819 -30.23 7.52 20.83
C TYR A 819 -28.94 7.09 21.52
N SER A 820 -28.03 6.45 20.80
CA SER A 820 -26.71 6.11 21.33
C SER A 820 -25.93 7.33 21.81
N LYS A 821 -25.94 8.43 21.04
CA LYS A 821 -25.29 9.69 21.40
C LYS A 821 -25.93 10.35 22.63
N LEU A 822 -27.26 10.32 22.72
CA LEU A 822 -27.96 10.75 23.93
C LEU A 822 -27.61 9.88 25.13
N GLY A 823 -27.55 8.55 24.97
CA GLY A 823 -27.12 7.65 26.04
C GLY A 823 -25.73 7.99 26.57
N GLU A 824 -24.75 8.14 25.66
CA GLU A 824 -23.36 8.51 25.98
C GLU A 824 -23.27 9.86 26.71
N ILE A 825 -23.98 10.89 26.24
CA ILE A 825 -23.91 12.22 26.87
C ILE A 825 -24.61 12.23 28.24
N HIS A 826 -25.72 11.50 28.41
CA HIS A 826 -26.38 11.36 29.71
C HIS A 826 -25.51 10.58 30.70
N GLN A 827 -24.78 9.55 30.24
CA GLN A 827 -23.81 8.84 31.06
C GLN A 827 -22.66 9.76 31.49
N ALA A 828 -22.12 10.58 30.58
CA ALA A 828 -21.10 11.57 30.89
C ALA A 828 -21.57 12.64 31.90
N LEU A 829 -22.88 12.96 31.91
CA LEU A 829 -23.51 13.82 32.91
C LEU A 829 -23.83 13.12 34.24
N GLY A 830 -23.53 11.82 34.37
CA GLY A 830 -23.85 11.01 35.56
C GLY A 830 -25.34 10.70 35.71
N LYS A 831 -26.13 10.87 34.65
CA LYS A 831 -27.58 10.61 34.64
C LYS A 831 -27.86 9.18 34.16
N THR A 832 -27.38 8.20 34.93
CA THR A 832 -27.34 6.77 34.58
C THR A 832 -28.69 6.19 34.15
N ASP A 833 -29.79 6.58 34.81
CA ASP A 833 -31.14 6.08 34.45
C ASP A 833 -31.62 6.59 33.08
N GLN A 834 -31.27 7.82 32.71
CA GLN A 834 -31.60 8.37 31.39
C GLN A 834 -30.74 7.74 30.30
N ALA A 835 -29.46 7.50 30.60
CA ALA A 835 -28.57 6.79 29.69
C ALA A 835 -29.10 5.38 29.40
N LEU A 836 -29.57 4.66 30.42
CA LEU A 836 -30.19 3.34 30.26
C LEU A 836 -31.43 3.39 29.35
N ASP A 837 -32.33 4.37 29.51
CA ASP A 837 -33.52 4.50 28.65
C ASP A 837 -33.15 4.66 27.16
N PHE A 838 -32.14 5.49 26.87
CA PHE A 838 -31.67 5.70 25.50
C PHE A 838 -30.92 4.50 24.92
N PHE A 839 -30.02 3.86 25.68
CA PHE A 839 -29.36 2.64 25.23
C PHE A 839 -30.33 1.47 25.01
N GLN A 840 -31.42 1.40 25.79
CA GLN A 840 -32.46 0.42 25.55
C GLN A 840 -33.19 0.70 24.23
N LYS A 841 -33.58 1.95 23.97
CA LYS A 841 -34.21 2.35 22.69
C LYS A 841 -33.30 2.10 21.48
N GLU A 842 -32.02 2.39 21.60
CA GLU A 842 -31.01 2.04 20.59
C GLU A 842 -31.01 0.53 20.32
N THR A 843 -30.90 -0.28 21.37
CA THR A 843 -30.83 -1.74 21.27
C THR A 843 -32.09 -2.31 20.65
N ASP A 844 -33.27 -1.85 21.06
CA ASP A 844 -34.56 -2.30 20.51
C ASP A 844 -34.61 -2.07 18.97
N LEU A 845 -34.13 -0.91 18.50
CA LEU A 845 -34.06 -0.61 17.07
C LEU A 845 -33.05 -1.49 16.32
N PHE A 846 -31.87 -1.73 16.89
CA PHE A 846 -30.88 -2.62 16.28
C PHE A 846 -31.32 -4.09 16.28
N GLU A 847 -32.04 -4.56 17.31
CA GLU A 847 -32.62 -5.89 17.33
C GLU A 847 -33.65 -6.07 16.22
N GLU A 848 -34.50 -5.07 15.98
CA GLU A 848 -35.44 -5.10 14.87
C GLU A 848 -34.72 -5.04 13.51
N LEU A 849 -33.74 -4.16 13.34
CA LEU A 849 -32.96 -4.04 12.10
C LEU A 849 -32.21 -5.33 11.77
N TYR A 850 -31.57 -5.96 12.76
CA TYR A 850 -30.86 -7.21 12.58
C TYR A 850 -31.81 -8.38 12.31
N ARG A 851 -32.99 -8.42 12.96
CA ARG A 851 -34.01 -9.44 12.70
C ARG A 851 -34.52 -9.39 11.25
N ASP A 852 -34.71 -8.18 10.72
CA ASP A 852 -35.16 -7.98 9.34
C ASP A 852 -34.03 -8.30 8.34
N ASN A 853 -32.77 -8.10 8.72
CA ASN A 853 -31.59 -8.28 7.87
C ASN A 853 -30.44 -9.05 8.55
N PRO A 854 -30.61 -10.34 8.86
CA PRO A 854 -29.67 -11.10 9.71
C PRO A 854 -28.31 -11.37 9.06
N LYS A 855 -28.17 -11.17 7.76
CA LYS A 855 -26.90 -11.31 7.02
C LYS A 855 -26.11 -10.02 6.92
N ASN A 856 -26.67 -8.89 7.37
CA ASN A 856 -25.98 -7.60 7.30
C ASN A 856 -25.00 -7.49 8.48
N GLU A 857 -23.71 -7.65 8.17
CA GLU A 857 -22.61 -7.59 9.14
C GLU A 857 -22.56 -6.27 9.90
N SER A 858 -22.85 -5.14 9.23
CA SER A 858 -22.83 -3.83 9.87
C SER A 858 -23.93 -3.69 10.92
N LEU A 859 -25.12 -4.24 10.66
CA LEU A 859 -26.22 -4.22 11.63
C LEU A 859 -25.96 -5.16 12.80
N LYS A 860 -25.33 -6.32 12.53
CA LYS A 860 -24.89 -7.26 13.57
C LYS A 860 -23.84 -6.65 14.49
N ASN A 861 -22.86 -5.94 13.91
CA ASN A 861 -21.85 -5.21 14.66
C ASN A 861 -22.48 -4.07 15.48
N GLY A 862 -23.44 -3.32 14.90
CA GLY A 862 -24.22 -2.32 15.62
C GLY A 862 -24.94 -2.89 16.84
N LEU A 863 -25.63 -4.02 16.67
CA LEU A 863 -26.30 -4.71 17.78
C LEU A 863 -25.34 -5.19 18.88
N ALA A 864 -24.16 -5.70 18.51
CA ALA A 864 -23.14 -6.09 19.48
C ALA A 864 -22.69 -4.90 20.34
N ILE A 865 -22.43 -3.75 19.71
CA ILE A 865 -22.07 -2.49 20.39
C ILE A 865 -23.22 -1.98 21.27
N SER A 866 -24.48 -2.14 20.88
CA SER A 866 -25.61 -1.75 21.73
C SER A 866 -25.73 -2.64 22.97
N TYR A 867 -25.51 -3.95 22.84
CA TYR A 867 -25.41 -4.85 24.00
C TYR A 867 -24.22 -4.53 24.90
N GLU A 868 -23.09 -4.16 24.33
CA GLU A 868 -21.92 -3.67 25.08
C GLU A 868 -22.32 -2.49 26.00
N LYS A 869 -23.01 -1.48 25.46
CA LYS A 869 -23.46 -0.30 26.20
C LYS A 869 -24.49 -0.63 27.29
N LEU A 870 -25.42 -1.54 27.01
CA LEU A 870 -26.33 -2.05 28.03
C LEU A 870 -25.58 -2.81 29.14
N GLY A 871 -24.60 -3.64 28.79
CA GLY A 871 -23.75 -4.32 29.77
C GLY A 871 -23.05 -3.34 30.70
N GLU A 872 -22.41 -2.31 30.14
CA GLU A 872 -21.71 -1.28 30.91
C GLU A 872 -22.64 -0.47 31.82
N ILE A 873 -23.80 -0.03 31.33
CA ILE A 873 -24.72 0.78 32.14
C ILE A 873 -25.36 -0.07 33.26
N HIS A 874 -25.66 -1.33 33.01
CA HIS A 874 -26.14 -2.26 34.04
C HIS A 874 -25.06 -2.54 35.08
N GLN A 875 -23.79 -2.65 34.68
CA GLN A 875 -22.66 -2.77 35.60
C GLN A 875 -22.51 -1.51 36.46
N ALA A 876 -22.63 -0.32 35.88
CA ALA A 876 -22.60 0.96 36.61
C ALA A 876 -23.76 1.09 37.62
N LEU A 877 -24.92 0.50 37.32
CA LEU A 877 -26.07 0.40 38.23
C LEU A 877 -25.92 -0.69 39.30
N GLY A 878 -24.82 -1.46 39.30
CA GLY A 878 -24.59 -2.57 40.22
C GLY A 878 -25.46 -3.81 39.92
N LYS A 879 -26.06 -3.90 38.74
CA LYS A 879 -26.90 -5.02 38.30
C LYS A 879 -26.05 -6.06 37.55
N THR A 880 -25.11 -6.66 38.27
CA THR A 880 -24.04 -7.52 37.72
C THR A 880 -24.55 -8.70 36.87
N ASP A 881 -25.66 -9.35 37.26
CA ASP A 881 -26.22 -10.46 36.50
C ASP A 881 -26.80 -10.02 35.14
N GLN A 882 -27.39 -8.83 35.08
CA GLN A 882 -27.90 -8.28 33.81
C GLN A 882 -26.75 -7.84 32.91
N ALA A 883 -25.71 -7.25 33.49
CA ALA A 883 -24.50 -6.91 32.75
C ALA A 883 -23.85 -8.15 32.11
N LEU A 884 -23.80 -9.26 32.85
CA LEU A 884 -23.30 -10.54 32.32
C LEU A 884 -24.12 -11.04 31.12
N ASP A 885 -25.46 -10.99 31.19
CA ASP A 885 -26.33 -11.42 30.08
C ASP A 885 -26.03 -10.63 28.79
N PHE A 886 -25.88 -9.31 28.90
CA PHE A 886 -25.59 -8.45 27.75
C PHE A 886 -24.16 -8.63 27.21
N PHE A 887 -23.14 -8.71 28.08
CA PHE A 887 -21.77 -9.00 27.63
C PHE A 887 -21.63 -10.37 26.98
N GLN A 888 -22.43 -11.36 27.40
CA GLN A 888 -22.47 -12.66 26.74
C GLN A 888 -23.07 -12.54 25.33
N LYS A 889 -24.20 -11.85 25.17
CA LYS A 889 -24.81 -11.59 23.86
C LYS A 889 -23.88 -10.83 22.91
N GLU A 890 -23.19 -9.79 23.41
CA GLU A 890 -22.15 -9.07 22.67
C GLU A 890 -21.06 -10.03 22.18
N THR A 891 -20.52 -10.86 23.08
CA THR A 891 -19.44 -11.79 22.77
C THR A 891 -19.87 -12.82 21.72
N ASP A 892 -21.07 -13.40 21.86
CA ASP A 892 -21.61 -14.38 20.91
C ASP A 892 -21.69 -13.77 19.49
N LEU A 893 -22.15 -12.52 19.37
CA LEU A 893 -22.21 -11.82 18.08
C LEU A 893 -20.82 -11.54 17.49
N PHE A 894 -19.86 -11.10 18.31
CA PHE A 894 -18.47 -10.88 17.85
C PHE A 894 -17.76 -12.18 17.47
N GLU A 895 -18.01 -13.29 18.17
CA GLU A 895 -17.47 -14.61 17.80
C GLU A 895 -17.99 -15.06 16.43
N GLU A 896 -19.28 -14.85 16.15
CA GLU A 896 -19.84 -15.15 14.83
C GLU A 896 -19.29 -14.21 13.75
N LEU A 897 -19.25 -12.89 14.00
CA LEU A 897 -18.70 -11.91 13.07
C LEU A 897 -17.24 -12.19 12.70
N TYR A 898 -16.42 -12.54 13.69
CA TYR A 898 -15.01 -12.86 13.46
C TYR A 898 -14.83 -14.19 12.73
N ARG A 899 -15.67 -15.20 13.02
CA ARG A 899 -15.65 -16.49 12.31
C ARG A 899 -15.96 -16.33 10.83
N ASP A 900 -16.93 -15.48 10.49
CA ASP A 900 -17.31 -15.20 9.11
C ASP A 900 -16.25 -14.35 8.39
N ASN A 901 -15.49 -13.52 9.14
CA ASN A 901 -14.49 -12.59 8.60
C ASN A 901 -13.14 -12.62 9.37
N PRO A 902 -12.37 -13.72 9.32
CA PRO A 902 -11.21 -13.93 10.20
C PRO A 902 -10.03 -12.99 9.94
N LYS A 903 -10.01 -12.30 8.80
CA LYS A 903 -8.99 -11.31 8.41
C LYS A 903 -9.34 -9.89 8.84
N ASN A 904 -10.54 -9.63 9.33
CA ASN A 904 -10.95 -8.28 9.73
C ASN A 904 -10.41 -7.94 11.13
N GLU A 905 -9.36 -7.12 11.16
CA GLU A 905 -8.68 -6.68 12.38
C GLU A 905 -9.63 -5.97 13.37
N SER A 906 -10.55 -5.15 12.86
CA SER A 906 -11.50 -4.40 13.71
C SER A 906 -12.44 -5.33 14.46
N LEU A 907 -12.97 -6.35 13.77
CA LEU A 907 -13.83 -7.37 14.39
C LEU A 907 -13.07 -8.22 15.40
N LYS A 908 -11.80 -8.56 15.09
CA LYS A 908 -10.92 -9.27 16.01
C LYS A 908 -10.64 -8.46 17.28
N ASN A 909 -10.44 -7.15 17.14
CA ASN A 909 -10.26 -6.24 18.27
C ASN A 909 -11.55 -6.10 19.11
N GLY A 910 -12.72 -6.02 18.46
CA GLY A 910 -14.03 -6.06 19.15
C GLY A 910 -14.22 -7.33 19.98
N LEU A 911 -13.87 -8.50 19.43
CA LEU A 911 -13.88 -9.78 20.14
C LEU A 911 -12.90 -9.81 21.34
N ALA A 912 -11.73 -9.18 21.21
CA ALA A 912 -10.80 -9.06 22.32
C ALA A 912 -11.41 -8.25 23.48
N ILE A 913 -12.01 -7.11 23.17
CA ILE A 913 -12.66 -6.23 24.15
C ILE A 913 -13.79 -6.96 24.86
N SER A 914 -14.64 -7.70 24.14
CA SER A 914 -15.76 -8.45 24.73
C SER A 914 -15.28 -9.54 25.69
N TYR A 915 -14.21 -10.28 25.35
CA TYR A 915 -13.56 -11.22 26.29
C TYR A 915 -13.02 -10.54 27.55
N SER A 916 -12.44 -9.34 27.42
CA SER A 916 -11.98 -8.58 28.59
C SER A 916 -13.14 -8.18 29.52
N LYS A 917 -14.29 -7.82 28.95
CA LYS A 917 -15.51 -7.49 29.69
C LYS A 917 -16.11 -8.69 30.41
N LEU A 918 -16.20 -9.84 29.72
CA LEU A 918 -16.60 -11.10 30.36
C LEU A 918 -15.64 -11.49 31.49
N GLY A 919 -14.33 -11.40 31.28
CA GLY A 919 -13.35 -11.65 32.34
C GLY A 919 -13.58 -10.76 33.55
N SER A 920 -13.80 -9.47 33.32
CA SER A 920 -14.04 -8.48 34.38
C SER A 920 -15.34 -8.71 35.15
N ILE A 921 -16.44 -9.05 34.47
CA ILE A 921 -17.73 -9.31 35.13
C ILE A 921 -17.71 -10.62 35.90
N HIS A 922 -17.06 -11.66 35.39
CA HIS A 922 -16.86 -12.92 36.11
C HIS A 922 -15.99 -12.72 37.36
N GLN A 923 -14.97 -11.86 37.28
CA GLN A 923 -14.16 -11.48 38.44
C GLN A 923 -15.01 -10.75 39.48
N ALA A 924 -15.88 -9.83 39.08
CA ALA A 924 -16.80 -9.12 39.98
C ALA A 924 -17.79 -10.06 40.67
N LEU A 925 -18.22 -11.13 40.00
CA LEU A 925 -19.06 -12.20 40.55
C LEU A 925 -18.29 -13.18 41.45
N GLY A 926 -16.97 -13.03 41.61
CA GLY A 926 -16.12 -13.95 42.36
C GLY A 926 -15.88 -15.29 41.66
N LYS A 927 -16.18 -15.41 40.36
CA LYS A 927 -15.97 -16.61 39.55
C LYS A 927 -14.58 -16.59 38.92
N THR A 928 -13.55 -16.69 39.77
CA THR A 928 -12.15 -16.44 39.42
C THR A 928 -11.61 -17.33 38.30
N ASP A 929 -12.01 -18.60 38.24
CA ASP A 929 -11.56 -19.52 37.17
C ASP A 929 -12.12 -19.11 35.80
N GLN A 930 -13.41 -18.76 35.73
CA GLN A 930 -14.02 -18.27 34.49
C GLN A 930 -13.43 -16.94 34.03
N ALA A 931 -13.12 -16.05 34.99
CA ALA A 931 -12.43 -14.81 34.69
C ALA A 931 -11.04 -15.05 34.09
N LEU A 932 -10.30 -16.04 34.62
CA LEU A 932 -9.01 -16.44 34.07
C LEU A 932 -9.14 -16.93 32.63
N ASP A 933 -10.10 -17.81 32.34
CA ASP A 933 -10.31 -18.34 30.99
C ASP A 933 -10.54 -17.21 29.97
N PHE A 934 -11.39 -16.24 30.31
CA PHE A 934 -11.67 -15.10 29.43
C PHE A 934 -10.49 -14.14 29.30
N PHE A 935 -9.76 -13.85 30.39
CA PHE A 935 -8.54 -13.03 30.30
C PHE A 935 -7.42 -13.72 29.49
N GLN A 936 -7.34 -15.04 29.51
CA GLN A 936 -6.42 -15.79 28.64
C GLN A 936 -6.81 -15.65 27.16
N LYS A 937 -8.10 -15.79 26.83
CA LYS A 937 -8.59 -15.53 25.46
C LYS A 937 -8.31 -14.10 25.02
N TYR A 938 -8.56 -13.12 25.89
CA TYR A 938 -8.24 -11.71 25.62
C TYR A 938 -6.75 -11.51 25.32
N ASN A 939 -5.86 -12.09 26.13
CA ASN A 939 -4.42 -12.01 25.91
C ASN A 939 -3.99 -12.66 24.60
N GLN A 940 -4.51 -13.84 24.27
CA GLN A 940 -4.20 -14.51 23.01
C GLN A 940 -4.55 -13.63 21.79
N VAL A 941 -5.77 -13.08 21.78
CA VAL A 941 -6.23 -12.26 20.65
C VAL A 941 -5.42 -10.96 20.53
N THR A 942 -5.11 -10.31 21.66
CA THR A 942 -4.31 -9.07 21.66
C THR A 942 -2.84 -9.30 21.28
N GLU A 943 -2.23 -10.42 21.69
CA GLU A 943 -0.89 -10.83 21.24
C GLU A 943 -0.85 -11.03 19.72
N GLU A 944 -1.84 -11.72 19.16
CA GLU A 944 -1.95 -11.91 17.71
C GLU A 944 -2.12 -10.57 16.98
N LEU A 945 -3.05 -9.72 17.45
CA LEU A 945 -3.27 -8.38 16.88
C LEU A 945 -2.00 -7.52 16.90
N TYR A 946 -1.27 -7.50 18.01
CA TYR A 946 -0.04 -6.74 18.13
C TYR A 946 1.10 -7.31 17.27
N ARG A 947 1.22 -8.64 17.18
CA ARG A 947 2.22 -9.30 16.33
C ARG A 947 2.00 -8.96 14.86
N ASP A 948 0.75 -8.93 14.42
CA ASP A 948 0.39 -8.62 13.04
C ASP A 948 0.58 -7.11 12.74
N ASN A 949 0.47 -6.24 13.75
CA ASN A 949 0.62 -4.77 13.64
C ASN A 949 1.49 -4.14 14.75
N PRO A 950 2.82 -4.39 14.76
CA PRO A 950 3.69 -4.04 15.90
C PRO A 950 3.91 -2.53 16.12
N LYS A 951 3.51 -1.70 15.15
CA LYS A 951 3.61 -0.23 15.20
C LYS A 951 2.34 0.43 15.74
N ASN A 952 1.25 -0.31 15.92
CA ASN A 952 -0.02 0.25 16.40
C ASN A 952 0.03 0.42 17.93
N GLU A 953 0.10 1.67 18.38
CA GLU A 953 0.17 2.05 19.80
C GLU A 953 -1.04 1.55 20.60
N SER A 954 -2.24 1.63 20.01
CA SER A 954 -3.48 1.21 20.67
C SER A 954 -3.50 -0.29 20.96
N LEU A 955 -3.06 -1.10 19.98
CA LEU A 955 -2.96 -2.55 20.16
C LEU A 955 -1.89 -2.94 21.18
N LYS A 956 -0.75 -2.23 21.17
CA LYS A 956 0.30 -2.40 22.18
C LYS A 956 -0.21 -2.07 23.59
N ASN A 957 -1.02 -1.02 23.73
CA ASN A 957 -1.67 -0.69 24.99
C ASN A 957 -2.70 -1.75 25.41
N GLY A 958 -3.45 -2.32 24.47
CA GLY A 958 -4.34 -3.47 24.74
C GLY A 958 -3.59 -4.69 25.29
N LEU A 959 -2.41 -4.99 24.76
CA LEU A 959 -1.52 -6.06 25.26
C LEU A 959 -0.98 -5.78 26.66
N ALA A 960 -0.65 -4.52 26.99
CA ALA A 960 -0.28 -4.16 28.37
C ALA A 960 -1.44 -4.44 29.35
N ILE A 961 -2.66 -4.04 28.96
CA ILE A 961 -3.86 -4.26 29.77
C ILE A 961 -4.13 -5.77 29.94
N SER A 962 -3.93 -6.61 28.92
CA SER A 962 -4.12 -8.06 29.07
C SER A 962 -3.15 -8.66 30.10
N TYR A 963 -1.89 -8.24 30.09
CA TYR A 963 -0.91 -8.64 31.10
C TYR A 963 -1.30 -8.14 32.51
N GLU A 964 -1.80 -6.91 32.66
CA GLU A 964 -2.33 -6.42 33.95
C GLU A 964 -3.47 -7.28 34.47
N LYS A 965 -4.44 -7.64 33.62
CA LYS A 965 -5.58 -8.49 34.00
C LYS A 965 -5.15 -9.89 34.39
N LEU A 966 -4.25 -10.50 33.62
CA LEU A 966 -3.69 -11.82 33.95
C LEU A 966 -2.90 -11.77 35.26
N GLY A 967 -2.06 -10.75 35.47
CA GLY A 967 -1.35 -10.57 36.73
C GLY A 967 -2.31 -10.46 37.92
N SER A 968 -3.34 -9.62 37.79
CA SER A 968 -4.36 -9.40 38.82
C SER A 968 -5.16 -10.68 39.14
N ILE A 969 -5.55 -11.47 38.15
CA ILE A 969 -6.33 -12.70 38.39
C ILE A 969 -5.44 -13.81 38.97
N HIS A 970 -4.18 -13.94 38.55
CA HIS A 970 -3.21 -14.86 39.14
C HIS A 970 -2.91 -14.49 40.61
N GLN A 971 -2.84 -13.19 40.93
CA GLN A 971 -2.70 -12.72 42.30
C GLN A 971 -3.93 -13.12 43.15
N ALA A 972 -5.14 -12.97 42.61
CA ALA A 972 -6.38 -13.38 43.29
C ALA A 972 -6.44 -14.91 43.53
N LEU A 973 -5.85 -15.70 42.64
CA LEU A 973 -5.70 -17.17 42.79
C LEU A 973 -4.57 -17.57 43.74
N GLY A 974 -3.81 -16.62 44.31
CA GLY A 974 -2.64 -16.89 45.15
C GLY A 974 -1.43 -17.42 44.39
N LYS A 975 -1.42 -17.33 43.05
CA LYS A 975 -0.31 -17.76 42.18
C LYS A 975 0.70 -16.62 42.00
N THR A 976 1.38 -16.27 43.10
CA THR A 976 2.19 -15.04 43.21
C THR A 976 3.32 -14.94 42.18
N ASP A 977 3.99 -16.04 41.84
CA ASP A 977 5.08 -16.03 40.86
C ASP A 977 4.57 -15.75 39.43
N GLN A 978 3.41 -16.30 39.05
CA GLN A 978 2.79 -16.03 37.76
C GLN A 978 2.29 -14.59 37.68
N ALA A 979 1.71 -14.09 38.77
CA ALA A 979 1.29 -12.70 38.85
C ALA A 979 2.47 -11.73 38.64
N LEU A 980 3.61 -12.04 39.27
CA LEU A 980 4.84 -11.26 39.10
C LEU A 980 5.34 -11.24 37.65
N ASP A 981 5.37 -12.39 36.96
CA ASP A 981 5.78 -12.46 35.54
C ASP A 981 4.91 -11.58 34.65
N PHE A 982 3.59 -11.65 34.81
CA PHE A 982 2.67 -10.81 34.04
C PHE A 982 2.77 -9.32 34.37
N PHE A 983 2.90 -8.94 35.64
CA PHE A 983 3.10 -7.53 35.99
C PHE A 983 4.45 -6.97 35.49
N GLN A 984 5.48 -7.81 35.36
CA GLN A 984 6.75 -7.41 34.76
C GLN A 984 6.61 -7.17 33.25
N LYS A 985 5.86 -8.03 32.55
CA LYS A 985 5.53 -7.85 31.12
C LYS A 985 4.71 -6.59 30.88
N ASP A 986 3.68 -6.35 31.71
CA ASP A 986 2.89 -5.10 31.68
C ASP A 986 3.79 -3.87 31.84
N LEU A 987 4.65 -3.85 32.88
CA LEU A 987 5.57 -2.72 33.10
C LEU A 987 6.48 -2.48 31.88
N GLN A 988 7.06 -3.54 31.30
CA GLN A 988 7.94 -3.41 30.14
C GLN A 988 7.21 -2.72 28.96
N VAL A 989 6.01 -3.19 28.62
CA VAL A 989 5.23 -2.64 27.50
C VAL A 989 4.81 -1.20 27.79
N THR A 990 4.34 -0.93 29.00
CA THR A 990 3.86 0.40 29.41
C THR A 990 4.98 1.43 29.53
N GLU A 991 6.19 1.04 29.96
CA GLU A 991 7.37 1.91 29.94
C GLU A 991 7.79 2.29 28.52
N GLU A 992 7.73 1.35 27.57
CA GLU A 992 8.00 1.62 26.16
C GLU A 992 6.97 2.58 25.59
N LEU A 993 5.67 2.32 25.81
CA LEU A 993 4.57 3.20 25.38
C LEU A 993 4.72 4.62 25.89
N TYR A 994 5.00 4.78 27.19
CA TYR A 994 5.16 6.11 27.79
C TYR A 994 6.42 6.82 27.29
N ARG A 995 7.52 6.08 27.05
CA ARG A 995 8.76 6.65 26.51
C ARG A 995 8.56 7.22 25.11
N ASP A 996 7.78 6.52 24.29
CA ASP A 996 7.48 6.94 22.93
C ASP A 996 6.51 8.14 22.92
N ASN A 997 5.60 8.22 23.91
CA ASN A 997 4.58 9.27 24.03
C ASN A 997 4.50 9.90 25.44
N PRO A 998 5.52 10.66 25.89
CA PRO A 998 5.63 11.10 27.28
C PRO A 998 4.59 12.13 27.72
N LYS A 999 3.84 12.71 26.77
CA LYS A 999 2.77 13.68 27.01
C LYS A 999 1.39 13.06 27.16
N ASN A 1000 1.24 11.76 26.85
CA ASN A 1000 -0.05 11.09 26.93
C ASN A 1000 -0.36 10.74 28.41
N GLU A 1001 -1.34 11.45 28.98
CA GLU A 1001 -1.77 11.26 30.37
C GLU A 1001 -2.28 9.85 30.65
N SER A 1002 -2.99 9.23 29.69
CA SER A 1002 -3.54 7.89 29.84
C SER A 1002 -2.43 6.84 29.96
N LEU A 1003 -1.40 6.92 29.11
CA LEU A 1003 -0.24 6.03 29.18
C LEU A 1003 0.56 6.24 30.46
N LYS A 1004 0.70 7.50 30.90
CA LYS A 1004 1.33 7.83 32.19
C LYS A 1004 0.56 7.22 33.36
N ASN A 1005 -0.76 7.24 33.32
CA ASN A 1005 -1.60 6.59 34.31
C ASN A 1005 -1.48 5.05 34.26
N GLY A 1006 -1.39 4.46 33.07
CA GLY A 1006 -1.06 3.04 32.90
C GLY A 1006 0.25 2.67 33.62
N LEU A 1007 1.30 3.48 33.42
CA LEU A 1007 2.60 3.26 34.06
C LEU A 1007 2.51 3.32 35.60
N ALA A 1008 1.71 4.24 36.12
CA ALA A 1008 1.43 4.32 37.55
C ALA A 1008 0.77 3.03 38.08
N ILE A 1009 -0.21 2.49 37.34
CA ILE A 1009 -0.89 1.24 37.71
C ILE A 1009 0.11 0.08 37.72
N SER A 1010 0.97 -0.07 36.71
CA SER A 1010 1.98 -1.14 36.68
C SER A 1010 2.92 -1.08 37.88
N TYR A 1011 3.36 0.12 38.28
CA TYR A 1011 4.15 0.31 39.51
C TYR A 1011 3.38 -0.06 40.79
N GLU A 1012 2.10 0.30 40.89
CA GLU A 1012 1.27 -0.08 42.03
C GLU A 1012 1.15 -1.61 42.14
N LYS A 1013 0.88 -2.30 41.03
CA LYS A 1013 0.73 -3.76 40.97
C LYS A 1013 2.02 -4.47 41.36
N LEU A 1014 3.17 -4.01 40.86
CA LEU A 1014 4.47 -4.54 41.25
C LEU A 1014 4.78 -4.28 42.73
N GLY A 1015 4.47 -3.09 43.26
CA GLY A 1015 4.59 -2.81 44.69
C GLY A 1015 3.78 -3.79 45.54
N SER A 1016 2.51 -4.01 45.15
CA SER A 1016 1.58 -4.93 45.81
C SER A 1016 2.06 -6.39 45.79
N ILE A 1017 2.54 -6.89 44.64
CA ILE A 1017 3.01 -8.28 44.54
C ILE A 1017 4.34 -8.50 45.28
N HIS A 1018 5.28 -7.54 45.22
CA HIS A 1018 6.53 -7.62 45.98
C HIS A 1018 6.29 -7.58 47.48
N GLN A 1019 5.27 -6.84 47.90
CA GLN A 1019 4.82 -6.87 49.29
C GLN A 1019 4.23 -8.23 49.68
N ALA A 1020 3.39 -8.83 48.84
CA ALA A 1020 2.84 -10.17 49.09
C ALA A 1020 3.94 -11.23 49.21
N LEU A 1021 5.06 -11.05 48.48
CA LEU A 1021 6.27 -11.87 48.56
C LEU A 1021 7.16 -11.56 49.77
N GLY A 1022 6.81 -10.59 50.62
CA GLY A 1022 7.63 -10.17 51.76
C GLY A 1022 8.90 -9.40 51.39
N LYS A 1023 9.02 -8.91 50.15
CA LYS A 1023 10.18 -8.17 49.66
C LYS A 1023 9.99 -6.66 49.91
N THR A 1024 10.03 -6.26 51.18
CA THR A 1024 9.66 -4.90 51.63
C THR A 1024 10.43 -3.77 50.94
N ASP A 1025 11.74 -3.92 50.71
CA ASP A 1025 12.54 -2.88 50.04
C ASP A 1025 12.13 -2.66 48.57
N GLN A 1026 11.85 -3.75 47.85
CA GLN A 1026 11.40 -3.70 46.47
C GLN A 1026 9.97 -3.13 46.36
N ALA A 1027 9.09 -3.53 47.28
CA ALA A 1027 7.75 -2.98 47.36
C ALA A 1027 7.80 -1.46 47.58
N LEU A 1028 8.65 -1.00 48.50
CA LEU A 1028 8.84 0.43 48.78
C LEU A 1028 9.37 1.19 47.56
N ASP A 1029 10.33 0.66 46.80
CA ASP A 1029 10.83 1.29 45.56
C ASP A 1029 9.71 1.50 44.52
N PHE A 1030 8.91 0.46 44.27
CA PHE A 1030 7.78 0.56 43.33
C PHE A 1030 6.68 1.51 43.82
N PHE A 1031 6.34 1.49 45.11
CA PHE A 1031 5.37 2.44 45.65
C PHE A 1031 5.87 3.90 45.62
N GLN A 1032 7.18 4.13 45.73
CA GLN A 1032 7.78 5.46 45.54
C GLN A 1032 7.67 5.92 44.08
N LYS A 1033 7.95 5.04 43.11
CA LYS A 1033 7.74 5.34 41.68
C LYS A 1033 6.28 5.64 41.37
N TYR A 1034 5.36 4.83 41.90
CA TYR A 1034 3.92 5.07 41.82
C TYR A 1034 3.52 6.44 42.39
N ASN A 1035 4.03 6.79 43.58
CA ASN A 1035 3.78 8.09 44.20
C ASN A 1035 4.32 9.26 43.37
N GLN A 1036 5.51 9.14 42.79
CA GLN A 1036 6.06 10.17 41.91
C GLN A 1036 5.15 10.42 40.71
N VAL A 1037 4.74 9.37 40.00
CA VAL A 1037 3.90 9.51 38.80
C VAL A 1037 2.52 10.07 39.15
N THR A 1038 1.91 9.61 40.24
CA THR A 1038 0.60 10.11 40.68
C THR A 1038 0.64 11.54 41.21
N GLU A 1039 1.73 11.98 41.86
CA GLU A 1039 1.91 13.39 42.23
C GLU A 1039 1.97 14.31 41.01
N GLU A 1040 2.64 13.87 39.94
CA GLU A 1040 2.69 14.61 38.69
C GLU A 1040 1.31 14.66 38.01
N LEU A 1041 0.62 13.52 37.89
CA LEU A 1041 -0.74 13.45 37.34
C LEU A 1041 -1.73 14.33 38.12
N TYR A 1042 -1.68 14.28 39.46
CA TYR A 1042 -2.53 15.12 40.31
C TYR A 1042 -2.23 16.61 40.16
N ARG A 1043 -0.96 16.98 39.98
CA ARG A 1043 -0.57 18.39 39.77
C ARG A 1043 -1.17 18.96 38.49
N ASP A 1044 -1.20 18.15 37.44
CA ASP A 1044 -1.74 18.54 36.14
C ASP A 1044 -3.28 18.61 36.19
N ASN A 1045 -3.93 17.67 36.90
CA ASN A 1045 -5.40 17.58 36.99
C ASN A 1045 -5.92 17.40 38.44
N PRO A 1046 -5.85 18.44 39.29
CA PRO A 1046 -6.10 18.32 40.73
C PRO A 1046 -7.57 18.10 41.12
N LYS A 1047 -8.49 18.19 40.16
CA LYS A 1047 -9.93 17.96 40.36
C LYS A 1047 -10.38 16.55 39.97
N ASN A 1048 -9.52 15.76 39.33
CA ASN A 1048 -9.87 14.42 38.90
C ASN A 1048 -9.92 13.48 40.12
N VAL A 1049 -11.11 12.98 40.44
CA VAL A 1049 -11.39 12.10 41.59
C VAL A 1049 -10.50 10.86 41.58
N ASN A 1050 -10.27 10.25 40.42
CA ASN A 1050 -9.45 9.05 40.29
C ASN A 1050 -7.97 9.33 40.60
N LEU A 1051 -7.45 10.49 40.18
CA LEU A 1051 -6.06 10.89 40.45
C LEU A 1051 -5.86 11.27 41.92
N ILE A 1052 -6.84 11.94 42.54
CA ILE A 1052 -6.83 12.21 43.99
C ILE A 1052 -6.79 10.89 44.77
N TYR A 1053 -7.62 9.92 44.37
CA TYR A 1053 -7.67 8.61 45.00
C TYR A 1053 -6.37 7.82 44.82
N GLY A 1054 -5.79 7.82 43.61
CA GLY A 1054 -4.50 7.19 43.35
C GLY A 1054 -3.37 7.79 44.20
N LEU A 1055 -3.30 9.13 44.29
CA LEU A 1055 -2.33 9.81 45.13
C LEU A 1055 -2.51 9.47 46.62
N ALA A 1056 -3.75 9.49 47.13
CA ALA A 1056 -4.04 9.09 48.50
C ALA A 1056 -3.62 7.64 48.79
N THR A 1057 -3.92 6.74 47.85
CA THR A 1057 -3.55 5.32 47.90
C THR A 1057 -2.03 5.13 47.91
N SER A 1058 -1.29 5.89 47.10
CA SER A 1058 0.18 5.86 47.09
C SER A 1058 0.79 6.21 48.45
N TYR A 1059 0.25 7.24 49.12
CA TYR A 1059 0.68 7.63 50.45
C TYR A 1059 0.32 6.56 51.51
N ILE A 1060 -0.84 5.92 51.38
CA ILE A 1060 -1.21 4.79 52.24
C ILE A 1060 -0.20 3.64 52.08
N TRP A 1061 0.10 3.23 50.84
CA TRP A 1061 1.01 2.13 50.57
C TRP A 1061 2.42 2.37 51.13
N ILE A 1062 2.98 3.57 50.90
CA ILE A 1062 4.29 3.94 51.44
C ILE A 1062 4.26 4.03 52.97
N GLY A 1063 3.22 4.65 53.55
CA GLY A 1063 3.05 4.73 55.00
C GLY A 1063 3.02 3.35 55.65
N TRP A 1064 2.31 2.41 55.01
CA TRP A 1064 2.22 1.04 55.47
C TRP A 1064 3.55 0.28 55.38
N GLN A 1065 4.34 0.48 54.32
CA GLN A 1065 5.69 -0.09 54.25
C GLN A 1065 6.59 0.41 55.37
N TYR A 1066 6.55 1.71 55.69
CA TYR A 1066 7.33 2.26 56.79
C TYR A 1066 6.85 1.78 58.16
N GLU A 1067 5.53 1.60 58.36
CA GLU A 1067 4.96 1.00 59.57
C GLU A 1067 5.48 -0.43 59.74
N LYS A 1068 5.46 -1.24 58.67
CA LYS A 1068 5.99 -2.61 58.66
C LYS A 1068 7.51 -2.70 58.84
N SER A 1069 8.24 -1.69 58.38
CA SER A 1069 9.70 -1.60 58.52
C SER A 1069 10.13 -1.06 59.89
N GLY A 1070 9.19 -0.74 60.78
CA GLY A 1070 9.51 -0.22 62.11
C GLY A 1070 10.00 1.24 62.11
N ILE A 1071 9.61 2.05 61.12
CA ILE A 1071 9.97 3.47 60.99
C ILE A 1071 8.72 4.35 61.16
N PRO A 1072 8.18 4.48 62.38
CA PRO A 1072 6.89 5.11 62.62
C PRO A 1072 6.80 6.59 62.24
N ASP A 1073 7.89 7.35 62.40
CA ASP A 1073 7.88 8.78 62.08
C ASP A 1073 7.61 9.02 60.59
N LYS A 1074 8.22 8.19 59.72
CA LYS A 1074 7.96 8.24 58.28
C LYS A 1074 6.55 7.76 57.95
N ALA A 1075 6.12 6.65 58.55
CA ALA A 1075 4.76 6.11 58.34
C ALA A 1075 3.69 7.17 58.66
N ARG A 1076 3.82 7.83 59.81
CA ARG A 1076 2.95 8.92 60.24
C ARG A 1076 2.92 10.07 59.26
N ALA A 1077 4.06 10.51 58.75
CA ALA A 1077 4.13 11.61 57.79
C ALA A 1077 3.34 11.32 56.51
N TYR A 1078 3.41 10.09 56.00
CA TYR A 1078 2.66 9.68 54.80
C TYR A 1078 1.16 9.55 55.06
N TYR A 1079 0.76 8.95 56.19
CA TYR A 1079 -0.66 8.88 56.56
C TYR A 1079 -1.29 10.28 56.77
N GLN A 1080 -0.52 11.24 57.29
CA GLN A 1080 -0.96 12.63 57.42
C GLN A 1080 -1.18 13.31 56.06
N LYS A 1081 -0.42 12.94 55.02
CA LYS A 1081 -0.64 13.41 53.65
C LYS A 1081 -1.88 12.79 52.99
N ALA A 1082 -2.17 11.52 53.26
CA ALA A 1082 -3.34 10.83 52.70
C ALA A 1082 -4.67 11.34 53.26
N LEU A 1083 -4.70 11.71 54.55
CA LEU A 1083 -5.90 12.10 55.28
C LEU A 1083 -6.74 13.21 54.60
N PRO A 1084 -6.20 14.40 54.28
CA PRO A 1084 -7.00 15.48 53.67
C PRO A 1084 -7.52 15.13 52.27
N LEU A 1085 -6.82 14.28 51.52
CA LEU A 1085 -7.26 13.81 50.21
C LEU A 1085 -8.50 12.91 50.33
N LEU A 1086 -8.47 11.97 51.29
CA LEU A 1086 -9.59 11.06 51.56
C LEU A 1086 -10.80 11.79 52.17
N GLU A 1087 -10.57 12.80 53.00
CA GLU A 1087 -11.64 13.64 53.53
C GLU A 1087 -12.34 14.42 52.41
N ASN A 1088 -11.57 15.00 51.48
CA ASN A 1088 -12.11 15.66 50.29
C ASN A 1088 -12.91 14.67 49.42
N LEU A 1089 -12.34 13.50 49.11
CA LEU A 1089 -13.00 12.46 48.32
C LEU A 1089 -14.34 12.02 48.94
N TYR A 1090 -14.36 11.77 50.26
CA TYR A 1090 -15.58 11.36 50.93
C TYR A 1090 -16.63 12.48 51.01
N GLN A 1091 -16.21 13.74 51.17
CA GLN A 1091 -17.13 14.89 51.16
C GLN A 1091 -17.75 15.13 49.78
N SER A 1092 -16.95 14.99 48.72
CA SER A 1092 -17.39 15.20 47.34
C SER A 1092 -18.16 14.01 46.78
N THR A 1093 -17.83 12.79 47.19
CA THR A 1093 -18.44 11.55 46.71
C THR A 1093 -18.51 10.52 47.84
N PRO A 1094 -19.59 10.50 48.64
CA PRO A 1094 -19.68 9.68 49.85
C PRO A 1094 -19.95 8.21 49.53
N ILE A 1095 -18.96 7.52 48.95
CA ILE A 1095 -19.01 6.07 48.70
C ILE A 1095 -18.36 5.26 49.83
N PRO A 1096 -18.84 4.02 50.11
CA PRO A 1096 -18.34 3.19 51.22
C PRO A 1096 -16.83 2.93 51.18
N LEU A 1097 -16.23 2.86 49.98
CA LEU A 1097 -14.80 2.63 49.80
C LEU A 1097 -13.96 3.75 50.43
N TYR A 1098 -14.27 5.02 50.12
CA TYR A 1098 -13.52 6.16 50.64
C TYR A 1098 -13.67 6.29 52.15
N LEU A 1099 -14.87 6.03 52.68
CA LEU A 1099 -15.10 6.00 54.13
C LEU A 1099 -14.25 4.92 54.81
N ARG A 1100 -14.19 3.72 54.22
CA ARG A 1100 -13.39 2.61 54.75
C ARG A 1100 -11.90 2.96 54.80
N GLN A 1101 -11.37 3.53 53.72
CA GLN A 1101 -9.97 3.97 53.69
C GLN A 1101 -9.69 5.12 54.65
N LEU A 1102 -10.58 6.11 54.72
CA LEU A 1102 -10.46 7.23 55.65
C LEU A 1102 -10.41 6.73 57.11
N ASN A 1103 -11.32 5.83 57.48
CA ASN A 1103 -11.33 5.22 58.82
C ASN A 1103 -10.08 4.37 59.07
N TRP A 1104 -9.60 3.65 58.06
CA TRP A 1104 -8.37 2.87 58.17
C TRP A 1104 -7.15 3.77 58.41
N VAL A 1105 -7.02 4.89 57.69
CA VAL A 1105 -5.92 5.87 57.86
C VAL A 1105 -5.98 6.52 59.24
N LYS A 1106 -7.17 6.87 59.73
CA LYS A 1106 -7.36 7.39 61.10
C LYS A 1106 -6.88 6.39 62.15
N ALA A 1107 -7.28 5.13 62.03
CA ALA A 1107 -6.81 4.07 62.93
C ALA A 1107 -5.30 3.83 62.81
N ALA A 1108 -4.73 3.89 61.59
CA ALA A 1108 -3.29 3.75 61.39
C ALA A 1108 -2.48 4.88 62.04
N LEU A 1109 -2.97 6.12 61.95
CA LEU A 1109 -2.39 7.27 62.65
C LEU A 1109 -2.38 7.09 64.16
N GLU A 1110 -3.46 6.57 64.75
CA GLU A 1110 -3.55 6.26 66.17
C GLU A 1110 -2.55 5.18 66.59
N ARG A 1111 -2.45 4.07 65.82
CA ARG A 1111 -1.49 2.99 66.09
C ARG A 1111 -0.05 3.49 66.14
N VAL A 1112 0.34 4.27 65.14
CA VAL A 1112 1.70 4.80 64.99
C VAL A 1112 1.99 5.89 66.05
N GLN A 1113 0.99 6.67 66.47
CA GLN A 1113 1.14 7.65 67.56
C GLN A 1113 1.33 7.01 68.95
N HIS A 1114 0.65 5.89 69.22
CA HIS A 1114 0.66 5.26 70.55
C HIS A 1114 1.71 4.14 70.70
N GLY A 1115 2.50 3.87 69.65
CA GLY A 1115 3.50 2.80 69.69
C GLY A 1115 2.90 1.40 69.88
N LEU A 1116 1.63 1.22 69.50
CA LEU A 1116 0.90 -0.04 69.61
C LEU A 1116 1.30 -0.95 68.43
N PHE A 1117 2.51 -1.50 68.48
CA PHE A 1117 3.01 -2.49 67.54
C PHE A 1117 2.78 -3.90 68.10
N ASN A 1118 1.53 -4.35 68.12
CA ASN A 1118 1.20 -5.76 68.34
C ASN A 1118 0.01 -6.16 67.47
#